data_AF-A0A8H3EBF0-F1
#
_entry.id   AF-A0A8H3EBF0-F1
#
_cell.length_a   1.000
_cell.length_b   1.000
_cell.length_c   1.000
_cell.angle_alpha   90.00
_cell.angle_beta   90.00
_cell.angle_gamma   90.00
#
_symmetry.space_group_name_H-M   'P 1'
#
loop_
_entity.id
_entity.type
_entity.pdbx_description
1 polymer ?
#
loop_
_entity_poly.entity_id
_entity_poly.type
_entity_poly.pdbx_seq_one_letter_code
_entity_poly.pdbx_strand_id
1 'polypeptide(L)'
;MACFDELPDVAIYAILSHLELRRDLAICCLVSKNLKALATSCLYHTVYLGFAVHIDQIARRFLEEGLAVAQARGSTKSRLAKKCTSSYVRCLIFDDNRYTTLYKRDELLCDYSIADFQPAIPYLNNLTTLAWRSQWLPEKTTLFTSLRSHCSRLRSVEINNWYHIFEPTPDHYADSLFAFTNLDRLAINSKFLAHGQNRLPESILAAIRASPNLKSLELDLGEPDIGKDRTWSPNKLFKEVGLTFPELHTLRLGGRVVLQWPLTLSKPATPFRLFFEQHPMLQSISIAWAPGLNEQNDLGPETVISLFPSLRHFEGPAFLCVSILRSPLALQLESLSILDKQLGISKAEHINKLSNAAESLPKLSTLNFYLESDPQPQYRAIREISRIAPNLREICVQGLHIDLRMSIVEALRHAPNLRKLTARVSIVTPKALRSLLSACPRLEELQDTYKPHAIRSWKVAFCVATAVQSTNGADFSSQTFDYLIVGGGTAGLALAARLSEKPKVSVGVIEAGSYYEDDPLINTPSLAGQLQGNAKYDWLFKSAPQSHVNNRILPLPRGKALGGSSAINLMVFNRASKTEYDAWEKLGSPQWNWNNLLPYMKRAERFTGIDPFRANYTHANPSDIFPSQGTNGTIAASFNTWYSDVIGPYGEAAAKLGVPINFDPDSGDPFGLYNSGTAVNRTTGKRSYAANTYFAYNSGRRNFVVLTGAQATKLEFSNSASGKLNDKLIATGVSFVHNSTTYSVKVKKEVILSAGTFQTPQLLELSGIGNSTILRQNGVTPLVDLPGVGENLQDHLFLPSTYELKPGKTTFDILRNNATYAAAAQAQYATTHDGIYTSSVSIVSFLNLNYITTSEELSNMTAKLNQEIAVDKTTALQNAQYTIQKDWLNKRVGHLEIVMYPGYFGSGTPKANTSYISLLMATQHPFSRGHVHINSSDPLAAPQINPNYFSKSIDQETLVQALKFGLKISQSGPLATLVVARQDPPLETTSNDAYIEYAKANIRSIHHPIGTAALAPRAIGGVVDPSLKVYGTLNVRVVDASIIPIHIGTHLSRTVYGIAERAAAIIANDSG
;
A
#
# COMPACT_ATOMS: atom_id res chain seq x y z
N MET A 1 0.35 4.82 -47.09
CA MET A 1 -0.89 5.63 -47.28
C MET A 1 -1.97 4.89 -48.06
N ALA A 2 -1.68 3.89 -48.90
CA ALA A 2 -2.70 3.15 -49.68
C ALA A 2 -3.26 1.87 -49.00
N CYS A 3 -2.97 1.61 -47.72
CA CYS A 3 -3.51 0.44 -46.98
C CYS A 3 -4.38 0.84 -45.77
N PHE A 4 -4.84 2.09 -45.70
CA PHE A 4 -5.65 2.58 -44.56
C PHE A 4 -7.17 2.54 -44.80
N ASP A 5 -7.60 2.19 -46.01
CA ASP A 5 -9.03 2.26 -46.40
C ASP A 5 -9.81 0.95 -46.17
N GLU A 6 -9.18 -0.14 -45.70
CA GLU A 6 -9.84 -1.47 -45.55
C GLU A 6 -9.78 -2.10 -44.15
N LEU A 7 -9.39 -1.35 -43.11
CA LEU A 7 -9.32 -1.90 -41.74
C LEU A 7 -10.59 -1.61 -40.92
N PRO A 8 -11.21 -2.63 -40.28
CA PRO A 8 -12.31 -2.42 -39.33
C PRO A 8 -11.83 -1.62 -38.10
N ASP A 9 -12.72 -0.81 -37.53
CA ASP A 9 -12.46 0.19 -36.46
C ASP A 9 -11.60 -0.30 -35.27
N VAL A 10 -11.58 -1.60 -34.99
CA VAL A 10 -10.81 -2.21 -33.89
C VAL A 10 -9.30 -2.27 -34.18
N ALA A 11 -8.89 -2.34 -35.46
CA ALA A 11 -7.47 -2.35 -35.85
C ALA A 11 -6.83 -0.95 -35.80
N ILE A 12 -7.62 0.11 -35.98
CA ILE A 12 -7.18 1.51 -35.81
C ILE A 12 -6.81 1.78 -34.35
N TYR A 13 -7.53 1.17 -33.40
CA TYR A 13 -7.25 1.30 -31.97
C TYR A 13 -5.95 0.61 -31.54
N ALA A 14 -5.59 -0.51 -32.16
CA ALA A 14 -4.35 -1.23 -31.90
C ALA A 14 -3.11 -0.45 -32.39
N ILE A 15 -3.18 0.18 -33.56
CA ILE A 15 -2.08 0.99 -34.12
C ILE A 15 -1.87 2.28 -33.32
N LEU A 16 -2.95 2.89 -32.79
CA LEU A 16 -2.88 4.08 -31.92
C LEU A 16 -2.29 3.79 -30.53
N SER A 17 -2.23 2.52 -30.11
CA SER A 17 -1.70 2.11 -28.79
C SER A 17 -0.20 1.79 -28.77
N HIS A 18 0.48 1.82 -29.92
CA HIS A 18 1.93 1.53 -30.05
C HIS A 18 2.80 2.72 -30.48
N LEU A 19 2.23 3.92 -30.61
CA LEU A 19 3.00 5.14 -30.89
C LEU A 19 3.21 5.95 -29.60
N GLU A 20 4.31 5.65 -28.90
CA GLU A 20 4.88 6.48 -27.83
C GLU A 20 5.47 7.79 -28.39
N LEU A 21 4.62 8.71 -28.84
CA LEU A 21 5.01 10.06 -29.23
C LEU A 21 4.05 11.07 -28.61
N ARG A 22 4.37 11.52 -27.38
CA ARG A 22 3.77 12.73 -26.81
C ARG A 22 4.71 13.91 -26.95
N ARG A 23 4.37 14.82 -27.86
CA ARG A 23 4.13 16.25 -27.62
C ARG A 23 4.13 16.92 -28.99
N ASP A 24 2.95 16.97 -29.63
CA ASP A 24 2.64 17.99 -30.61
C ASP A 24 1.13 18.11 -30.81
N LEU A 25 0.68 19.36 -30.91
CA LEU A 25 -0.69 19.84 -31.05
C LEU A 25 -1.36 19.45 -32.40
N ALA A 26 -0.77 18.52 -33.15
CA ALA A 26 -1.18 18.21 -34.52
C ALA A 26 -2.39 17.25 -34.63
N ILE A 27 -2.67 16.44 -33.59
CA ILE A 27 -3.74 15.43 -33.69
C ILE A 27 -5.14 16.01 -33.43
N CYS A 28 -5.26 17.17 -32.78
CA CYS A 28 -6.55 17.87 -32.73
C CYS A 28 -6.92 18.51 -34.08
N CYS A 29 -5.97 18.67 -35.01
CA CYS A 29 -6.24 19.21 -36.35
C CYS A 29 -6.75 18.16 -37.35
N LEU A 30 -6.65 16.86 -37.05
CA LEU A 30 -7.14 15.80 -37.95
C LEU A 30 -8.63 15.45 -37.74
N VAL A 31 -9.27 15.98 -36.71
CA VAL A 31 -10.68 15.69 -36.36
C VAL A 31 -11.66 16.74 -36.93
N SER A 32 -11.27 17.55 -37.93
CA SER A 32 -12.27 18.42 -38.56
C SER A 32 -12.05 18.70 -40.04
N LYS A 33 -12.43 17.72 -40.87
CA LYS A 33 -12.87 18.01 -42.25
C LYS A 33 -14.23 18.77 -42.29
N ASN A 34 -14.91 18.96 -41.15
CA ASN A 34 -16.29 19.47 -41.08
C ASN A 34 -16.51 20.80 -40.33
N LEU A 35 -15.48 21.52 -39.89
CA LEU A 35 -15.63 22.88 -39.34
C LEU A 35 -14.79 23.88 -40.13
N LYS A 36 -15.30 24.21 -41.32
CA LYS A 36 -14.93 25.44 -42.03
C LYS A 36 -15.53 26.63 -41.27
N ALA A 37 -14.65 27.59 -40.93
CA ALA A 37 -14.89 29.00 -40.54
C ALA A 37 -14.64 29.38 -39.07
N LEU A 38 -13.89 30.49 -38.91
CA LEU A 38 -13.51 31.29 -37.71
C LEU A 38 -12.17 30.90 -37.05
N ALA A 39 -11.20 31.76 -36.72
CA ALA A 39 -10.89 33.17 -36.96
C ALA A 39 -9.47 33.44 -36.37
N THR A 40 -8.51 33.94 -37.16
CA THR A 40 -7.09 34.06 -36.75
C THR A 40 -6.68 35.41 -36.11
N SER A 41 -7.62 36.30 -35.77
CA SER A 41 -7.29 37.72 -35.55
C SER A 41 -7.22 38.24 -34.09
N CYS A 42 -7.35 37.43 -33.02
CA CYS A 42 -7.46 37.99 -31.64
C CYS A 42 -6.88 37.16 -30.46
N LEU A 43 -6.08 36.11 -30.68
CA LEU A 43 -5.87 35.07 -29.63
C LEU A 43 -4.59 35.17 -28.79
N TYR A 44 -3.60 35.99 -29.15
CA TYR A 44 -2.28 35.94 -28.51
C TYR A 44 -2.16 36.87 -27.31
N HIS A 45 -2.01 36.27 -26.12
CA HIS A 45 -1.69 36.98 -24.87
C HIS A 45 -0.19 36.95 -24.55
N THR A 46 0.53 35.94 -25.06
CA THR A 46 1.97 35.76 -24.84
C THR A 46 2.64 35.38 -26.15
N VAL A 47 3.78 36.00 -26.48
CA VAL A 47 4.63 35.66 -27.63
C VAL A 47 6.05 35.42 -27.17
N TYR A 48 6.62 34.26 -27.52
CA TYR A 48 8.03 33.91 -27.30
C TYR A 48 8.73 33.76 -28.66
N LEU A 49 9.82 34.48 -28.89
CA LEU A 49 10.57 34.43 -30.15
C LEU A 49 11.96 33.77 -29.93
N GLY A 50 12.19 32.65 -30.61
CA GLY A 50 13.36 31.78 -30.34
C GLY A 50 14.12 31.18 -31.53
N PHE A 51 13.58 31.17 -32.76
CA PHE A 51 14.27 30.69 -33.99
C PHE A 51 13.63 31.29 -35.27
N ALA A 52 14.43 31.55 -36.32
CA ALA A 52 13.99 32.14 -37.60
C ALA A 52 12.93 31.31 -38.35
N VAL A 53 13.03 29.96 -38.34
CA VAL A 53 12.08 29.04 -38.99
C VAL A 53 10.65 29.17 -38.43
N HIS A 54 10.50 29.58 -37.17
CA HIS A 54 9.18 29.70 -36.54
C HIS A 54 8.51 31.05 -36.83
N ILE A 55 9.29 32.12 -37.01
CA ILE A 55 8.79 33.41 -37.51
C ILE A 55 8.30 33.22 -38.95
N ASP A 56 9.08 32.48 -39.75
CA ASP A 56 8.76 32.09 -41.12
C ASP A 56 7.47 31.24 -41.19
N GLN A 57 7.26 30.27 -40.29
CA GLN A 57 6.02 29.49 -40.25
C GLN A 57 4.79 30.31 -39.82
N ILE A 58 4.95 31.27 -38.90
CA ILE A 58 3.86 32.17 -38.50
C ILE A 58 3.51 33.11 -39.65
N ALA A 59 4.51 33.70 -40.30
CA ALA A 59 4.34 34.59 -41.45
C ALA A 59 3.76 33.84 -42.65
N ARG A 60 4.25 32.63 -42.98
CA ARG A 60 3.70 31.77 -44.05
C ARG A 60 2.29 31.33 -43.77
N ARG A 61 1.94 30.92 -42.53
CA ARG A 61 0.54 30.61 -42.21
C ARG A 61 -0.38 31.84 -42.32
N PHE A 62 0.09 33.02 -41.92
CA PHE A 62 -0.65 34.27 -42.11
C PHE A 62 -0.84 34.62 -43.59
N LEU A 63 0.21 34.46 -44.40
CA LEU A 63 0.21 34.71 -45.84
C LEU A 63 -0.63 33.67 -46.60
N GLU A 64 -0.52 32.39 -46.28
CA GLU A 64 -1.24 31.28 -46.92
C GLU A 64 -2.73 31.27 -46.54
N GLU A 65 -3.08 31.48 -45.27
CA GLU A 65 -4.49 31.60 -44.85
C GLU A 65 -5.10 32.94 -45.29
N GLY A 66 -4.29 34.00 -45.40
CA GLY A 66 -4.70 35.30 -45.95
C GLY A 66 -4.93 35.28 -47.46
N LEU A 67 -4.03 34.66 -48.25
CA LEU A 67 -4.17 34.51 -49.70
C LEU A 67 -5.31 33.56 -50.06
N ALA A 68 -5.45 32.44 -49.34
CA ALA A 68 -6.50 31.46 -49.62
C ALA A 68 -7.90 32.01 -49.32
N VAL A 69 -8.05 32.89 -48.32
CA VAL A 69 -9.32 33.57 -47.99
C VAL A 69 -9.61 34.73 -48.96
N ALA A 70 -8.59 35.42 -49.48
CA ALA A 70 -8.75 36.49 -50.48
C ALA A 70 -9.04 35.95 -51.89
N GLN A 71 -8.46 34.80 -52.26
CA GLN A 71 -8.61 34.20 -53.59
C GLN A 71 -9.85 33.32 -53.74
N ALA A 72 -10.34 32.68 -52.67
CA ALA A 72 -11.52 31.80 -52.75
C ALA A 72 -12.87 32.54 -52.74
N ARG A 73 -12.90 33.83 -52.43
CA ARG A 73 -14.15 34.62 -52.34
C ARG A 73 -13.89 36.04 -52.80
N GLY A 74 -14.06 36.27 -54.10
CA GLY A 74 -14.10 37.61 -54.69
C GLY A 74 -14.94 38.55 -53.82
N SER A 75 -14.23 39.45 -53.14
CA SER A 75 -14.69 40.66 -52.45
C SER A 75 -15.83 40.57 -51.42
N THR A 76 -15.40 40.79 -50.17
CA THR A 76 -15.97 41.69 -49.13
C THR A 76 -17.38 41.48 -48.56
N LYS A 77 -17.33 40.97 -47.32
CA LYS A 77 -17.96 41.52 -46.10
C LYS A 77 -19.49 41.50 -46.00
N SER A 78 -19.98 40.62 -45.13
CA SER A 78 -21.00 40.95 -44.13
C SER A 78 -21.03 39.87 -43.04
N ARG A 79 -20.52 40.17 -41.84
CA ARG A 79 -21.34 40.57 -40.67
C ARG A 79 -22.17 39.45 -40.01
N LEU A 80 -21.78 38.18 -40.11
CA LEU A 80 -22.16 37.12 -39.16
C LEU A 80 -21.07 36.06 -39.25
N ALA A 81 -20.14 35.99 -38.31
CA ALA A 81 -20.34 35.00 -37.26
C ALA A 81 -19.77 35.54 -35.95
N LYS A 82 -20.54 36.47 -35.38
CA LYS A 82 -20.32 37.16 -34.10
C LYS A 82 -20.77 36.31 -32.89
N LYS A 83 -20.78 34.98 -32.99
CA LYS A 83 -21.19 34.07 -31.90
C LYS A 83 -20.45 32.74 -32.02
N CYS A 84 -19.40 32.57 -31.22
CA CYS A 84 -19.18 31.40 -30.36
C CYS A 84 -17.85 31.58 -29.61
N THR A 85 -17.99 32.00 -28.36
CA THR A 85 -16.96 32.07 -27.32
C THR A 85 -17.09 30.86 -26.41
N SER A 86 -16.00 30.13 -26.17
CA SER A 86 -15.35 30.04 -24.85
C SER A 86 -14.46 28.79 -24.74
N SER A 87 -13.33 29.00 -24.05
CA SER A 87 -12.39 28.02 -23.50
C SER A 87 -11.24 27.59 -24.42
N TYR A 88 -10.02 27.75 -23.88
CA TYR A 88 -8.68 27.38 -24.36
C TYR A 88 -7.87 28.47 -25.09
N VAL A 89 -7.13 29.28 -24.30
CA VAL A 89 -5.90 29.97 -24.71
C VAL A 89 -4.78 29.50 -23.78
N ARG A 90 -3.72 28.90 -24.32
CA ARG A 90 -2.41 28.80 -23.64
C ARG A 90 -1.26 28.91 -24.65
N CYS A 91 -0.39 29.87 -24.39
CA CYS A 91 1.05 29.93 -24.64
C CYS A 91 1.61 29.23 -25.89
N LEU A 92 2.19 30.00 -26.82
CA LEU A 92 3.27 29.47 -27.67
C LEU A 92 4.57 29.52 -26.86
N ILE A 93 4.86 28.44 -26.15
CA ILE A 93 6.18 28.19 -25.55
C ILE A 93 7.00 27.48 -26.62
N PHE A 94 8.06 28.13 -27.09
CA PHE A 94 9.11 27.45 -27.85
C PHE A 94 10.16 26.97 -26.85
N ASP A 95 10.08 25.69 -26.51
CA ASP A 95 11.02 25.02 -25.59
C ASP A 95 12.42 24.93 -26.23
N ASP A 96 13.44 25.30 -25.46
CA ASP A 96 14.84 25.06 -25.79
C ASP A 96 15.24 23.71 -25.21
N ASN A 97 15.24 22.65 -26.03
CA ASN A 97 15.97 21.43 -25.64
C ASN A 97 16.33 20.49 -26.80
N ARG A 98 16.49 21.01 -28.02
CA ARG A 98 16.93 20.19 -29.16
C ARG A 98 17.95 20.87 -30.06
N TYR A 99 19.08 21.36 -29.56
CA TYR A 99 20.22 21.62 -30.47
C TYR A 99 21.58 21.42 -29.78
N THR A 100 22.04 20.18 -29.79
CA THR A 100 23.47 19.85 -29.96
C THR A 100 23.56 18.70 -30.96
N THR A 101 23.40 19.03 -32.24
CA THR A 101 24.07 18.42 -33.42
C THR A 101 23.39 18.93 -34.70
N LEU A 102 23.67 20.17 -35.09
CA LEU A 102 23.51 20.63 -36.47
C LEU A 102 24.42 21.85 -36.68
N TYR A 103 25.72 21.67 -36.45
CA TYR A 103 26.76 22.56 -36.98
C TYR A 103 27.53 21.79 -38.05
N LYS A 104 26.91 21.69 -39.21
CA LYS A 104 27.54 21.56 -40.53
C LYS A 104 26.51 21.97 -41.57
N ARG A 105 26.50 23.25 -41.89
CA ARG A 105 26.41 23.78 -43.25
C ARG A 105 26.36 25.29 -43.16
N ASP A 106 27.46 25.88 -43.61
CA ASP A 106 27.41 27.15 -44.32
C ASP A 106 26.28 27.10 -45.36
N GLU A 107 25.65 28.25 -45.59
CA GLU A 107 24.57 28.53 -46.54
C GLU A 107 23.14 28.29 -46.04
N LEU A 108 22.34 29.36 -46.18
CA LEU A 108 20.89 29.50 -45.97
C LEU A 108 20.45 29.71 -44.51
N LEU A 109 20.22 30.97 -44.13
CA LEU A 109 19.05 31.43 -43.35
C LEU A 109 19.11 32.92 -42.91
N CYS A 110 20.05 33.73 -43.42
CA CYS A 110 20.17 35.13 -43.01
C CYS A 110 19.18 36.12 -43.67
N ASP A 111 18.32 35.69 -44.62
CA ASP A 111 17.49 36.64 -45.39
C ASP A 111 15.97 36.59 -45.14
N TYR A 112 15.45 35.69 -44.29
CA TYR A 112 14.04 35.77 -43.87
C TYR A 112 13.92 36.75 -42.70
N SER A 113 13.72 38.02 -43.07
CA SER A 113 13.85 39.14 -42.16
C SER A 113 12.61 39.29 -41.27
N ILE A 114 12.86 39.75 -40.05
CA ILE A 114 11.86 40.25 -39.08
C ILE A 114 10.82 41.23 -39.70
N ALA A 115 11.10 41.80 -40.89
CA ALA A 115 10.14 42.58 -41.66
C ALA A 115 8.86 41.80 -42.00
N ASP A 116 8.91 40.47 -42.11
CA ASP A 116 7.74 39.62 -42.41
C ASP A 116 6.76 39.50 -41.23
N PHE A 117 7.22 39.77 -40.00
CA PHE A 117 6.37 39.81 -38.81
C PHE A 117 5.66 41.15 -38.63
N GLN A 118 6.20 42.22 -39.24
CA GLN A 118 5.72 43.58 -39.07
C GLN A 118 4.24 43.80 -39.49
N PRO A 119 3.73 43.15 -40.56
CA PRO A 119 2.31 43.20 -40.93
C PRO A 119 1.35 42.59 -39.90
N ALA A 120 1.82 41.71 -39.02
CA ALA A 120 0.98 41.04 -38.03
C ALA A 120 0.77 41.89 -36.76
N ILE A 121 1.65 42.85 -36.48
CA ILE A 121 1.68 43.64 -35.24
C ILE A 121 0.38 44.41 -34.96
N PRO A 122 -0.28 45.08 -35.94
CA PRO A 122 -1.53 45.78 -35.68
C PRO A 122 -2.66 44.89 -35.17
N TYR A 123 -2.55 43.57 -35.36
CA TYR A 123 -3.53 42.57 -34.94
C TYR A 123 -3.21 41.95 -33.55
N LEU A 124 -2.09 42.32 -32.92
CA LEU A 124 -1.65 41.82 -31.61
C LEU A 124 -2.11 42.69 -30.43
N ASN A 125 -3.28 43.32 -30.53
CA ASN A 125 -3.80 44.25 -29.51
C ASN A 125 -4.08 43.63 -28.12
N ASN A 126 -4.14 42.30 -28.03
CA ASN A 126 -4.33 41.53 -26.78
C ASN A 126 -3.01 41.04 -26.16
N LEU A 127 -1.85 41.34 -26.75
CA LEU A 127 -0.57 40.89 -26.24
C LEU A 127 -0.29 41.49 -24.86
N THR A 128 -0.16 40.63 -23.85
CA THR A 128 0.16 41.00 -22.46
C THR A 128 1.59 40.67 -22.05
N THR A 129 2.23 39.72 -22.74
CA THR A 129 3.60 39.26 -22.45
C THR A 129 4.43 39.09 -23.71
N LEU A 130 5.63 39.65 -23.72
CA LEU A 130 6.62 39.51 -24.79
C LEU A 130 7.91 38.89 -24.25
N ALA A 131 8.34 37.77 -24.84
CA ALA A 131 9.55 37.07 -24.46
C ALA A 131 10.49 36.87 -25.67
N TRP A 132 11.79 37.04 -25.48
CA TRP A 132 12.76 37.08 -26.58
C TRP A 132 14.10 36.40 -26.24
N ARG A 133 14.72 35.69 -27.19
CA ARG A 133 16.13 35.26 -27.09
C ARG A 133 17.11 36.26 -27.68
N SER A 134 18.07 36.75 -26.91
CA SER A 134 18.91 37.90 -27.30
C SER A 134 19.58 37.78 -28.68
N GLN A 135 19.96 36.56 -29.08
CA GLN A 135 20.60 36.24 -30.36
C GLN A 135 19.76 36.52 -31.63
N TRP A 136 18.46 36.81 -31.48
CA TRP A 136 17.55 37.08 -32.60
C TRP A 136 17.04 38.52 -32.65
N LEU A 137 17.57 39.41 -31.82
CA LEU A 137 17.09 40.79 -31.77
C LEU A 137 17.35 41.54 -33.08
N PRO A 138 16.34 42.19 -33.69
CA PRO A 138 16.54 42.95 -34.91
C PRO A 138 17.40 44.18 -34.63
N GLU A 139 18.30 44.49 -35.54
CA GLU A 139 19.03 45.77 -35.60
C GLU A 139 18.11 46.98 -35.80
N LYS A 140 16.84 46.78 -36.19
CA LYS A 140 15.90 47.85 -36.57
C LYS A 140 14.91 48.22 -35.45
N THR A 141 14.99 49.47 -35.00
CA THR A 141 14.14 50.15 -33.99
C THR A 141 12.63 50.19 -34.30
N THR A 142 12.25 50.04 -35.58
CA THR A 142 10.85 50.18 -36.04
C THR A 142 9.91 49.09 -35.54
N LEU A 143 10.41 47.87 -35.29
CA LEU A 143 9.60 46.75 -34.82
C LEU A 143 9.02 47.03 -33.41
N PHE A 144 9.91 47.39 -32.47
CA PHE A 144 9.53 47.64 -31.09
C PHE A 144 8.65 48.87 -30.95
N THR A 145 8.91 49.90 -31.76
CA THR A 145 8.04 51.08 -31.87
C THR A 145 6.62 50.68 -32.33
N SER A 146 6.52 49.79 -33.32
CA SER A 146 5.22 49.28 -33.81
C SER A 146 4.49 48.44 -32.75
N LEU A 147 5.19 47.51 -32.08
CA LEU A 147 4.62 46.71 -30.98
C LEU A 147 4.11 47.61 -29.85
N ARG A 148 4.87 48.64 -29.48
CA ARG A 148 4.46 49.60 -28.46
C ARG A 148 3.19 50.36 -28.86
N SER A 149 3.08 50.78 -30.11
CA SER A 149 1.91 51.53 -30.58
C SER A 149 0.63 50.69 -30.70
N HIS A 150 0.73 49.37 -30.95
CA HIS A 150 -0.42 48.51 -31.18
C HIS A 150 -0.76 47.58 -30.01
N CYS A 151 0.20 47.25 -29.14
CA CYS A 151 0.04 46.31 -28.02
C CYS A 151 -0.08 47.05 -26.68
N SER A 152 -1.12 47.88 -26.52
CA SER A 152 -1.32 48.71 -25.31
C SER A 152 -1.52 47.90 -24.01
N ARG A 153 -1.83 46.60 -24.12
CA ARG A 153 -2.01 45.67 -23.00
C ARG A 153 -0.72 44.97 -22.57
N LEU A 154 0.41 45.22 -23.23
CA LEU A 154 1.69 44.60 -22.90
C LEU A 154 2.15 45.10 -21.52
N ARG A 155 2.27 44.16 -20.58
CA ARG A 155 2.66 44.42 -19.18
C ARG A 155 3.82 43.54 -18.72
N SER A 156 4.24 42.53 -19.49
CA SER A 156 5.36 41.67 -19.14
C SER A 156 6.38 41.61 -20.27
N VAL A 157 7.65 41.84 -19.97
CA VAL A 157 8.78 41.67 -20.90
C VAL A 157 9.80 40.72 -20.30
N GLU A 158 10.24 39.74 -21.09
CA GLU A 158 11.23 38.74 -20.71
C GLU A 158 12.33 38.60 -21.80
N ILE A 159 13.59 38.69 -21.40
CA ILE A 159 14.74 38.53 -22.30
C ILE A 159 15.59 37.39 -21.77
N ASN A 160 15.84 36.36 -22.58
CA ASN A 160 16.58 35.16 -22.19
C ASN A 160 17.83 34.96 -23.07
N ASN A 161 18.92 34.52 -22.46
CA ASN A 161 20.16 34.19 -23.18
C ASN A 161 20.97 33.10 -22.45
N TRP A 162 21.26 31.98 -23.12
CA TRP A 162 21.81 30.77 -22.50
C TRP A 162 23.20 30.34 -23.03
N TYR A 163 23.66 30.80 -24.20
CA TYR A 163 24.88 30.29 -24.87
C TYR A 163 26.08 31.28 -24.91
N HIS A 164 27.29 30.71 -24.98
CA HIS A 164 28.61 31.33 -24.77
C HIS A 164 29.30 31.90 -26.02
N ILE A 165 28.68 31.97 -27.19
CA ILE A 165 29.46 32.10 -28.43
C ILE A 165 28.88 33.18 -29.37
N PHE A 166 29.70 34.23 -29.57
CA PHE A 166 29.62 35.38 -30.49
C PHE A 166 28.86 36.66 -30.04
N GLU A 167 29.60 37.78 -30.06
CA GLU A 167 29.18 39.19 -29.88
C GLU A 167 28.26 39.67 -31.04
N PRO A 168 27.37 40.69 -30.83
CA PRO A 168 27.78 42.08 -30.58
C PRO A 168 27.51 42.55 -29.14
N THR A 169 28.26 43.55 -28.71
CA THR A 169 28.10 44.27 -27.44
C THR A 169 26.67 44.82 -27.24
N PRO A 170 26.13 44.80 -25.99
CA PRO A 170 24.76 45.23 -25.69
C PRO A 170 24.40 46.67 -26.09
N ASP A 171 25.39 47.55 -26.23
CA ASP A 171 25.18 48.98 -26.43
C ASP A 171 24.43 49.30 -27.74
N HIS A 172 24.51 48.46 -28.77
CA HIS A 172 23.82 48.69 -30.04
C HIS A 172 22.30 48.45 -30.02
N TYR A 173 21.78 47.67 -29.05
CA TYR A 173 20.37 47.22 -29.05
C TYR A 173 19.57 47.72 -27.86
N ALA A 174 20.24 48.23 -26.83
CA ALA A 174 19.65 48.48 -25.53
C ALA A 174 18.48 49.50 -25.57
N ASP A 175 18.59 50.57 -26.35
CA ASP A 175 17.54 51.59 -26.45
C ASP A 175 16.24 51.07 -27.09
N SER A 176 16.35 50.15 -28.05
CA SER A 176 15.19 49.53 -28.71
C SER A 176 14.55 48.43 -27.84
N LEU A 177 15.39 47.68 -27.12
CA LEU A 177 14.99 46.55 -26.29
C LEU A 177 14.16 46.99 -25.08
N PHE A 178 14.49 48.16 -24.53
CA PHE A 178 13.99 48.67 -23.26
C PHE A 178 13.02 49.86 -23.41
N ALA A 179 12.45 50.06 -24.61
CA ALA A 179 11.49 51.13 -24.88
C ALA A 179 10.07 50.92 -24.28
N PHE A 180 9.84 49.78 -23.62
CA PHE A 180 8.57 49.46 -22.95
C PHE A 180 8.51 50.09 -21.54
N THR A 181 7.36 50.64 -21.19
CA THR A 181 7.11 51.40 -19.95
C THR A 181 5.82 50.90 -19.30
N ASN A 182 5.59 51.17 -18.02
CA ASN A 182 4.43 50.66 -17.26
C ASN A 182 4.30 49.12 -17.30
N LEU A 183 5.41 48.40 -17.11
CA LEU A 183 5.41 46.95 -16.99
C LEU A 183 4.99 46.52 -15.58
N ASP A 184 4.24 45.42 -15.50
CA ASP A 184 4.00 44.64 -14.29
C ASP A 184 5.13 43.62 -14.06
N ARG A 185 5.80 43.15 -15.12
CA ARG A 185 6.94 42.21 -15.01
C ARG A 185 8.05 42.59 -15.98
N LEU A 186 9.27 42.66 -15.46
CA LEU A 186 10.50 42.78 -16.26
C LEU A 186 11.46 41.68 -15.83
N ALA A 187 11.80 40.81 -16.78
CA ALA A 187 12.74 39.72 -16.59
C ALA A 187 13.88 39.82 -17.62
N ILE A 188 15.11 39.87 -17.14
CA ILE A 188 16.30 39.97 -17.97
C ILE A 188 17.28 38.91 -17.50
N ASN A 189 17.42 37.85 -18.29
CA ASN A 189 18.37 36.77 -18.10
C ASN A 189 19.41 36.84 -19.22
N SER A 190 20.54 37.48 -18.95
CA SER A 190 21.60 37.68 -19.94
C SER A 190 23.00 37.67 -19.33
N LYS A 191 23.82 36.71 -19.80
CA LYS A 191 25.27 36.65 -19.54
C LYS A 191 26.04 37.88 -20.05
N PHE A 192 25.49 38.62 -21.02
CA PHE A 192 26.18 39.74 -21.68
C PHE A 192 26.14 41.06 -20.88
N LEU A 193 25.25 41.18 -19.88
CA LEU A 193 25.19 42.37 -19.03
C LEU A 193 26.37 42.47 -18.06
N ALA A 194 27.13 41.38 -17.89
CA ALA A 194 28.30 41.31 -17.02
C ALA A 194 29.62 41.77 -17.70
N HIS A 195 29.59 42.29 -18.94
CA HIS A 195 30.79 42.76 -19.62
C HIS A 195 31.34 44.07 -19.02
N GLY A 196 32.09 43.94 -17.93
CA GLY A 196 33.13 44.89 -17.51
C GLY A 196 32.69 46.19 -16.84
N GLN A 197 31.42 46.58 -16.93
CA GLN A 197 30.88 47.77 -16.27
C GLN A 197 30.13 47.29 -15.01
N ASN A 198 30.52 47.74 -13.83
CA ASN A 198 29.86 47.43 -12.56
C ASN A 198 28.46 48.10 -12.41
N ARG A 199 27.74 48.25 -13.53
CA ARG A 199 26.55 49.07 -13.76
C ARG A 199 25.66 48.42 -14.82
N LEU A 200 24.33 48.54 -14.66
CA LEU A 200 23.42 48.20 -15.75
C LEU A 200 23.48 49.29 -16.83
N PRO A 201 23.27 48.94 -18.10
CA PRO A 201 23.00 49.92 -19.16
C PRO A 201 21.88 50.90 -18.75
N GLU A 202 22.06 52.20 -19.05
CA GLU A 202 21.11 53.26 -18.68
C GLU A 202 19.71 53.02 -19.25
N SER A 203 19.59 52.36 -20.41
CA SER A 203 18.32 51.95 -21.00
C SER A 203 17.54 50.94 -20.14
N ILE A 204 18.22 50.02 -19.45
CA ILE A 204 17.59 49.11 -18.48
C ILE A 204 17.12 49.88 -17.26
N LEU A 205 17.98 50.76 -16.73
CA LEU A 205 17.63 51.63 -15.61
C LEU A 205 16.42 52.51 -15.97
N ALA A 206 16.38 53.06 -17.18
CA ALA A 206 15.26 53.85 -17.69
C ALA A 206 13.96 53.04 -17.80
N ALA A 207 13.99 51.80 -18.30
CA ALA A 207 12.80 50.94 -18.35
C ALA A 207 12.26 50.55 -16.98
N ILE A 208 13.16 50.27 -16.04
CA ILE A 208 12.82 50.04 -14.63
C ILE A 208 12.18 51.30 -14.04
N ARG A 209 12.79 52.48 -14.22
CA ARG A 209 12.27 53.76 -13.71
C ARG A 209 10.93 54.14 -14.35
N ALA A 210 10.72 53.80 -15.61
CA ALA A 210 9.49 54.06 -16.35
C ALA A 210 8.38 53.03 -16.07
N SER A 211 8.59 52.10 -15.14
CA SER A 211 7.62 51.07 -14.75
C SER A 211 7.38 51.10 -13.23
N PRO A 212 6.75 52.15 -12.68
CA PRO A 212 6.58 52.31 -11.24
C PRO A 212 5.66 51.25 -10.60
N ASN A 213 4.79 50.61 -11.38
CA ASN A 213 3.87 49.56 -10.92
C ASN A 213 4.43 48.14 -11.06
N LEU A 214 5.76 48.01 -11.15
CA LEU A 214 6.40 46.72 -11.35
C LEU A 214 6.07 45.78 -10.20
N LYS A 215 5.52 44.62 -10.55
CA LYS A 215 5.15 43.56 -9.62
C LYS A 215 6.21 42.47 -9.51
N SER A 216 6.97 42.26 -10.59
CA SER A 216 8.06 41.28 -10.64
C SER A 216 9.29 41.83 -11.36
N LEU A 217 10.43 41.87 -10.67
CA LEU A 217 11.74 42.22 -11.23
C LEU A 217 12.66 41.01 -11.18
N GLU A 218 13.11 40.53 -12.34
CA GLU A 218 14.07 39.43 -12.44
C GLU A 218 15.29 39.89 -13.23
N LEU A 219 16.47 39.86 -12.62
CA LEU A 219 17.74 40.29 -13.23
C LEU A 219 18.78 39.19 -13.00
N ASP A 220 19.01 38.35 -14.01
CA ASP A 220 20.09 37.36 -14.01
C ASP A 220 21.20 37.82 -14.96
N LEU A 221 22.34 38.21 -14.38
CA LEU A 221 23.49 38.73 -15.12
C LEU A 221 24.48 37.63 -15.53
N GLY A 222 24.15 36.36 -15.26
CA GLY A 222 24.92 35.20 -15.69
C GLY A 222 26.26 34.97 -14.98
N GLU A 223 26.98 33.94 -15.43
CA GLU A 223 28.37 33.64 -15.02
C GLU A 223 29.36 34.31 -15.98
N PRO A 224 30.43 34.97 -15.49
CA PRO A 224 31.50 35.46 -16.36
C PRO A 224 32.18 34.32 -17.09
N ASP A 225 32.79 34.62 -18.24
CA ASP A 225 33.71 33.71 -18.92
C ASP A 225 34.71 33.09 -17.93
N ILE A 226 34.88 31.77 -18.05
CA ILE A 226 35.81 30.96 -17.28
C ILE A 226 37.20 31.60 -17.39
N GLY A 227 37.69 32.18 -16.30
CA GLY A 227 39.01 32.80 -16.22
C GLY A 227 39.04 34.31 -15.90
N LYS A 228 37.90 35.00 -15.82
CA LYS A 228 37.84 36.38 -15.31
C LYS A 228 36.84 36.46 -14.15
N ASP A 229 37.31 36.56 -12.90
CA ASP A 229 36.49 36.74 -11.69
C ASP A 229 35.76 38.10 -11.68
N ARG A 230 34.75 38.23 -12.54
CA ARG A 230 33.91 39.43 -12.63
C ARG A 230 32.67 39.22 -11.80
N THR A 231 32.42 40.12 -10.88
CA THR A 231 31.39 39.96 -9.85
C THR A 231 30.69 41.30 -9.66
N TRP A 232 29.37 41.30 -9.39
CA TRP A 232 28.56 42.52 -9.31
C TRP A 232 27.96 42.73 -7.91
N SER A 233 27.53 43.95 -7.58
CA SER A 233 26.97 44.29 -6.25
C SER A 233 25.57 44.91 -6.34
N PRO A 234 24.55 44.32 -5.69
CA PRO A 234 23.20 44.86 -5.61
C PRO A 234 23.14 46.28 -5.04
N ASN A 235 24.06 46.64 -4.13
CA ASN A 235 24.13 48.00 -3.58
C ASN A 235 24.28 49.07 -4.66
N LYS A 236 25.10 48.80 -5.70
CA LYS A 236 25.30 49.73 -6.81
C LYS A 236 24.06 49.81 -7.69
N LEU A 237 23.46 48.66 -7.98
CA LEU A 237 22.22 48.55 -8.74
C LEU A 237 21.08 49.39 -8.12
N PHE A 238 20.76 49.15 -6.85
CA PHE A 238 19.64 49.85 -6.21
C PHE A 238 19.93 51.32 -5.91
N LYS A 239 21.21 51.68 -5.73
CA LYS A 239 21.62 53.09 -5.66
C LYS A 239 21.32 53.84 -6.96
N GLU A 240 21.52 53.21 -8.11
CA GLU A 240 21.29 53.81 -9.43
C GLU A 240 19.81 53.84 -9.82
N VAL A 241 19.01 52.86 -9.37
CA VAL A 241 17.56 52.84 -9.62
C VAL A 241 16.83 53.93 -8.82
N GLY A 242 17.14 54.10 -7.52
CA GLY A 242 16.71 55.24 -6.71
C GLY A 242 15.20 55.43 -6.50
N LEU A 243 14.35 54.42 -6.76
CA LEU A 243 12.88 54.50 -6.72
C LEU A 243 12.23 53.42 -5.84
N THR A 244 10.97 53.65 -5.47
CA THR A 244 10.08 52.70 -4.78
C THR A 244 9.03 52.11 -5.73
N PHE A 245 8.80 50.81 -5.63
CA PHE A 245 7.85 50.01 -6.41
C PHE A 245 6.77 49.45 -5.47
N PRO A 246 5.66 50.18 -5.25
CA PRO A 246 4.68 49.85 -4.20
C PRO A 246 4.02 48.46 -4.38
N GLU A 247 3.97 47.95 -5.61
CA GLU A 247 3.32 46.68 -5.97
C GLU A 247 4.30 45.50 -6.15
N LEU A 248 5.58 45.70 -5.81
CA LEU A 248 6.61 44.69 -6.05
C LEU A 248 6.45 43.50 -5.09
N HIS A 249 6.09 42.34 -5.65
CA HIS A 249 5.93 41.09 -4.91
C HIS A 249 7.04 40.08 -5.18
N THR A 250 7.75 40.18 -6.31
CA THR A 250 8.82 39.25 -6.70
C THR A 250 10.09 40.00 -7.06
N LEU A 251 11.19 39.62 -6.41
CA LEU A 251 12.54 40.04 -6.78
C LEU A 251 13.42 38.80 -7.02
N ARG A 252 14.03 38.71 -8.20
CA ARG A 252 15.07 37.71 -8.48
C ARG A 252 16.34 38.37 -8.97
N LEU A 253 17.45 38.04 -8.33
CA LEU A 253 18.78 38.51 -8.67
C LEU A 253 19.68 37.30 -8.93
N GLY A 254 20.14 37.12 -10.17
CA GLY A 254 20.95 36.01 -10.69
C GLY A 254 22.39 36.43 -11.07
N GLY A 255 23.36 35.50 -11.02
CA GLY A 255 24.77 35.70 -11.41
C GLY A 255 25.79 35.64 -10.26
N ARG A 256 27.09 35.86 -10.53
CA ARG A 256 28.14 35.90 -9.46
C ARG A 256 28.11 37.24 -8.70
N VAL A 257 27.67 37.23 -7.45
CA VAL A 257 27.47 38.46 -6.65
C VAL A 257 28.57 38.66 -5.59
N VAL A 258 29.30 39.80 -5.55
CA VAL A 258 30.18 40.14 -4.40
C VAL A 258 29.32 40.67 -3.27
N LEU A 259 29.10 39.88 -2.23
CA LEU A 259 28.44 40.37 -1.03
C LEU A 259 29.01 39.73 0.22
N GLN A 260 29.18 40.56 1.26
CA GLN A 260 29.19 40.17 2.66
C GLN A 260 27.80 40.44 3.21
N TRP A 261 26.89 39.48 3.07
CA TRP A 261 25.46 39.63 3.35
C TRP A 261 25.18 40.23 4.73
N PRO A 262 25.78 39.71 5.83
CA PRO A 262 25.56 40.25 7.17
C PRO A 262 25.95 41.73 7.30
N LEU A 263 27.09 42.13 6.73
CA LEU A 263 27.60 43.50 6.75
C LEU A 263 26.78 44.47 5.88
N THR A 264 26.18 43.95 4.81
CA THR A 264 25.40 44.75 3.87
C THR A 264 24.02 45.07 4.43
N LEU A 265 23.38 44.07 5.03
CA LEU A 265 22.08 44.24 5.68
C LEU A 265 22.20 44.85 7.08
N SER A 266 23.32 44.84 7.79
CA SER A 266 23.41 45.47 9.12
C SER A 266 23.55 46.98 9.09
N LYS A 267 24.09 47.55 8.00
CA LYS A 267 24.29 49.00 7.84
C LYS A 267 22.97 49.68 7.40
N PRO A 268 22.35 50.54 8.21
CA PRO A 268 21.06 51.18 7.89
C PRO A 268 21.10 52.00 6.60
N ALA A 269 22.23 52.62 6.28
CA ALA A 269 22.39 53.50 5.12
C ALA A 269 22.66 52.75 3.79
N THR A 270 22.68 51.41 3.79
CA THR A 270 22.99 50.65 2.58
C THR A 270 21.80 50.67 1.61
N PRO A 271 21.97 51.08 0.34
CA PRO A 271 20.88 51.14 -0.63
C PRO A 271 20.10 49.83 -0.80
N PHE A 272 20.77 48.67 -0.74
CA PHE A 272 20.12 47.37 -0.83
C PHE A 272 19.28 47.00 0.41
N ARG A 273 19.71 47.43 1.62
CA ARG A 273 18.92 47.26 2.85
C ARG A 273 17.69 48.15 2.79
N LEU A 274 17.89 49.44 2.49
CA LEU A 274 16.83 50.43 2.34
C LEU A 274 15.80 50.00 1.29
N PHE A 275 16.25 49.37 0.20
CA PHE A 275 15.37 48.78 -0.79
C PHE A 275 14.39 47.80 -0.14
N PHE A 276 14.85 46.80 0.60
CA PHE A 276 13.93 45.83 1.22
C PHE A 276 13.01 46.47 2.27
N GLU A 277 13.51 47.42 3.07
CA GLU A 277 12.68 48.15 4.05
C GLU A 277 11.54 48.94 3.38
N GLN A 278 11.76 49.44 2.17
CA GLN A 278 10.75 50.18 1.39
C GLN A 278 9.76 49.28 0.63
N HIS A 279 10.01 47.97 0.54
CA HIS A 279 9.20 47.02 -0.23
C HIS A 279 8.69 45.85 0.63
N PRO A 280 7.87 46.11 1.68
CA PRO A 280 7.40 45.08 2.61
C PRO A 280 6.43 44.06 1.98
N MET A 281 5.92 44.34 0.77
CA MET A 281 5.00 43.47 0.02
C MET A 281 5.72 42.33 -0.73
N LEU A 282 7.05 42.23 -0.64
CA LEU A 282 7.80 41.15 -1.26
C LEU A 282 7.40 39.78 -0.67
N GLN A 283 6.86 38.93 -1.55
CA GLN A 283 6.44 37.57 -1.23
C GLN A 283 7.40 36.52 -1.79
N SER A 284 8.15 36.84 -2.85
CA SER A 284 9.11 35.94 -3.47
C SER A 284 10.46 36.60 -3.67
N ILE A 285 11.51 35.97 -3.15
CA ILE A 285 12.89 36.44 -3.27
C ILE A 285 13.76 35.29 -3.76
N SER A 286 14.52 35.54 -4.83
CA SER A 286 15.58 34.66 -5.30
C SER A 286 16.89 35.43 -5.37
N ILE A 287 17.91 34.90 -4.71
CA ILE A 287 19.23 35.50 -4.58
C ILE A 287 20.26 34.49 -5.06
N ALA A 288 21.09 34.93 -6.01
CA ALA A 288 22.14 34.13 -6.61
C ALA A 288 23.26 33.73 -5.65
N TRP A 289 24.16 32.89 -6.19
CA TRP A 289 25.39 32.44 -5.54
C TRP A 289 26.40 33.59 -5.30
N ALA A 290 26.94 33.64 -4.09
CA ALA A 290 27.99 34.58 -3.68
C ALA A 290 29.32 33.85 -3.44
N PRO A 291 30.44 34.26 -4.08
CA PRO A 291 31.74 33.67 -3.81
C PRO A 291 32.33 34.19 -2.48
N GLY A 292 32.97 33.29 -1.71
CA GLY A 292 33.93 33.66 -0.66
C GLY A 292 33.36 34.41 0.57
N LEU A 293 32.14 34.12 0.99
CA LEU A 293 31.57 34.68 2.21
C LEU A 293 32.29 34.17 3.48
N ASN A 294 33.00 35.07 4.17
CA ASN A 294 33.46 34.85 5.54
C ASN A 294 32.34 35.19 6.53
N GLU A 295 31.96 34.19 7.31
CA GLU A 295 30.90 34.22 8.33
C GLU A 295 31.45 34.88 9.59
N GLN A 296 31.03 36.12 9.87
CA GLN A 296 31.37 36.74 11.15
C GLN A 296 30.15 37.24 11.92
N ASN A 297 28.93 37.18 11.36
CA ASN A 297 27.70 37.57 12.06
C ASN A 297 26.48 36.87 11.45
N ASP A 298 25.63 36.23 12.27
CA ASP A 298 24.31 35.76 11.85
C ASP A 298 23.37 36.96 11.70
N LEU A 299 22.57 37.00 10.62
CA LEU A 299 21.46 37.95 10.52
C LEU A 299 20.41 37.57 11.55
N GLY A 300 20.16 38.47 12.51
CA GLY A 300 19.20 38.26 13.58
C GLY A 300 17.76 38.14 13.04
N PRO A 301 16.91 37.25 13.61
CA PRO A 301 15.52 37.08 13.20
C PRO A 301 14.74 38.39 13.06
N GLU A 302 14.88 39.32 14.00
CA GLU A 302 14.20 40.63 13.95
C GLU A 302 14.56 41.46 12.72
N THR A 303 15.84 41.43 12.31
CA THR A 303 16.29 42.12 11.09
C THR A 303 15.71 41.45 9.84
N VAL A 304 15.58 40.12 9.84
CA VAL A 304 14.97 39.39 8.73
C VAL A 304 13.48 39.71 8.62
N ILE A 305 12.75 39.74 9.74
CA ILE A 305 11.32 40.10 9.78
C ILE A 305 11.11 41.52 9.26
N SER A 306 11.94 42.49 9.70
CA SER A 306 11.80 43.88 9.26
C SER A 306 12.04 44.05 7.76
N LEU A 307 12.94 43.26 7.17
CA LEU A 307 13.28 43.34 5.76
C LEU A 307 12.29 42.57 4.87
N PHE A 308 11.66 41.52 5.40
CA PHE A 308 10.86 40.57 4.60
C PHE A 308 9.54 40.15 5.27
N PRO A 309 8.67 41.08 5.70
CA PRO A 309 7.53 40.76 6.55
C PRO A 309 6.49 39.83 5.90
N SER A 310 6.44 39.79 4.57
CA SER A 310 5.45 39.02 3.78
C SER A 310 6.02 37.83 3.02
N LEU A 311 7.26 37.40 3.34
CA LEU A 311 7.97 36.39 2.55
C LEU A 311 7.27 35.02 2.58
N ARG A 312 6.98 34.49 1.39
CA ARG A 312 6.38 33.14 1.18
C ARG A 312 7.29 32.21 0.40
N HIS A 313 8.11 32.74 -0.50
CA HIS A 313 8.99 31.94 -1.35
C HIS A 313 10.40 32.48 -1.27
N PHE A 314 11.34 31.65 -0.84
CA PHE A 314 12.74 32.04 -0.71
C PHE A 314 13.67 31.08 -1.44
N GLU A 315 14.59 31.65 -2.20
CA GLU A 315 15.68 30.94 -2.87
C GLU A 315 17.00 31.67 -2.62
N GLY A 316 18.01 30.95 -2.09
CA GLY A 316 19.29 31.58 -1.78
C GLY A 316 20.31 30.65 -1.09
N PRO A 317 21.44 31.22 -0.63
CA PRO A 317 22.50 30.45 0.02
C PRO A 317 22.08 29.93 1.41
N ALA A 318 22.67 28.79 1.82
CA ALA A 318 22.25 28.03 3.00
C ALA A 318 22.24 28.85 4.32
N PHE A 319 23.23 29.73 4.55
CA PHE A 319 23.28 30.55 5.77
C PHE A 319 22.07 31.49 5.88
N LEU A 320 21.59 32.04 4.76
CA LEU A 320 20.44 32.95 4.74
C LEU A 320 19.13 32.19 4.96
N CYS A 321 19.04 30.97 4.40
CA CYS A 321 17.95 30.05 4.70
C CYS A 321 17.86 29.73 6.20
N VAL A 322 18.99 29.52 6.90
CA VAL A 322 19.01 29.31 8.35
C VAL A 322 18.44 30.52 9.10
N SER A 323 18.82 31.75 8.75
CA SER A 323 18.28 32.96 9.36
C SER A 323 16.76 33.12 9.15
N ILE A 324 16.26 32.79 7.95
CA ILE A 324 14.81 32.83 7.66
C ILE A 324 14.06 31.78 8.48
N LEU A 325 14.59 30.56 8.55
CA LEU A 325 13.97 29.46 9.31
C LEU A 325 13.96 29.72 10.83
N ARG A 326 14.94 30.47 11.36
CA ARG A 326 14.96 30.93 12.77
C ARG A 326 14.01 32.09 13.06
N SER A 327 13.41 32.68 12.03
CA SER A 327 12.46 33.78 12.19
C SER A 327 11.01 33.30 12.18
N PRO A 328 10.05 34.07 12.73
CA PRO A 328 8.62 33.78 12.63
C PRO A 328 8.09 33.64 11.18
N LEU A 329 8.82 34.16 10.18
CA LEU A 329 8.46 33.99 8.77
C LEU A 329 8.46 32.51 8.34
N ALA A 330 9.17 31.64 9.04
CA ALA A 330 9.17 30.19 8.82
C ALA A 330 7.74 29.61 8.80
N LEU A 331 6.84 30.13 9.63
CA LEU A 331 5.46 29.66 9.74
C LEU A 331 4.60 29.96 8.50
N GLN A 332 4.99 30.93 7.69
CA GLN A 332 4.28 31.32 6.47
C GLN A 332 4.99 30.95 5.18
N LEU A 333 6.19 30.39 5.27
CA LEU A 333 6.99 30.00 4.11
C LEU A 333 6.32 28.83 3.36
N GLU A 334 6.06 29.03 2.07
CA GLU A 334 5.44 28.07 1.15
C GLU A 334 6.49 27.36 0.27
N SER A 335 7.61 28.02 -0.03
CA SER A 335 8.72 27.42 -0.80
C SER A 335 10.08 27.82 -0.26
N LEU A 336 10.99 26.85 -0.17
CA LEU A 336 12.39 27.02 0.24
C LEU A 336 13.33 26.38 -0.78
N SER A 337 14.26 27.15 -1.33
CA SER A 337 15.29 26.67 -2.26
C SER A 337 16.69 27.04 -1.77
N ILE A 338 17.59 26.06 -1.75
CA ILE A 338 18.95 26.21 -1.25
C ILE A 338 19.92 26.08 -2.42
N LEU A 339 20.69 27.13 -2.68
CA LEU A 339 21.64 27.24 -3.80
C LEU A 339 23.10 27.22 -3.29
N ASP A 340 23.91 26.22 -3.67
CA ASP A 340 25.38 26.27 -3.51
C ASP A 340 26.10 25.29 -4.46
N LYS A 341 26.66 25.81 -5.56
CA LYS A 341 27.31 25.01 -6.61
C LYS A 341 28.80 24.72 -6.37
N GLN A 342 29.44 25.25 -5.33
CA GLN A 342 30.88 25.00 -5.06
C GLN A 342 31.13 24.88 -3.55
N LEU A 343 31.20 23.65 -3.04
CA LEU A 343 31.25 23.39 -1.60
C LEU A 343 32.60 22.82 -1.12
N GLY A 344 33.27 23.60 -0.27
CA GLY A 344 34.33 23.17 0.66
C GLY A 344 33.83 22.97 2.10
N ILE A 345 34.73 22.62 3.01
CA ILE A 345 34.47 21.99 4.33
C ILE A 345 33.58 22.82 5.30
N SER A 346 33.68 24.16 5.35
CA SER A 346 32.91 24.99 6.33
C SER A 346 31.40 25.03 6.10
N LYS A 347 30.93 24.61 4.92
CA LYS A 347 29.56 24.83 4.46
C LYS A 347 28.62 23.63 4.70
N ALA A 348 29.13 22.44 5.01
CA ALA A 348 28.33 21.31 5.47
C ALA A 348 27.64 21.58 6.83
N GLU A 349 28.25 22.43 7.66
CA GLU A 349 27.72 22.81 8.96
C GLU A 349 26.39 23.57 8.85
N HIS A 350 26.23 24.44 7.85
CA HIS A 350 24.97 25.18 7.65
C HIS A 350 23.82 24.29 7.22
N ILE A 351 24.09 23.32 6.34
CA ILE A 351 23.09 22.31 5.97
C ILE A 351 22.68 21.50 7.21
N ASN A 352 23.62 21.19 8.10
CA ASN A 352 23.31 20.56 9.38
C ASN A 352 22.53 21.48 10.35
N LYS A 353 22.70 22.80 10.28
CA LYS A 353 21.96 23.76 11.10
C LYS A 353 20.52 23.98 10.60
N LEU A 354 20.24 23.77 9.30
CA LEU A 354 18.89 23.95 8.72
C LEU A 354 17.83 23.10 9.42
N SER A 355 18.17 21.86 9.78
CA SER A 355 17.24 20.95 10.46
C SER A 355 16.85 21.40 11.87
N ASN A 356 17.67 22.24 12.51
CA ASN A 356 17.48 22.71 13.88
C ASN A 356 17.00 24.17 13.92
N ALA A 357 16.81 24.79 12.75
CA ALA A 357 16.52 26.22 12.65
C ALA A 357 15.04 26.55 12.90
N ALA A 358 14.13 25.62 12.60
CA ALA A 358 12.68 25.80 12.75
C ALA A 358 12.05 24.64 13.53
N GLU A 359 11.04 24.95 14.36
CA GLU A 359 10.25 23.95 15.08
C GLU A 359 9.06 23.44 14.26
N SER A 360 8.54 24.25 13.34
CA SER A 360 7.38 23.92 12.48
C SER A 360 7.38 24.72 11.18
N LEU A 361 6.96 24.08 10.08
CA LEU A 361 6.85 24.66 8.74
C LEU A 361 5.48 24.30 8.12
N PRO A 362 4.37 24.79 8.69
CA PRO A 362 3.03 24.29 8.37
C PRO A 362 2.58 24.64 6.96
N LYS A 363 3.13 25.68 6.30
CA LYS A 363 2.76 26.07 4.93
C LYS A 363 3.72 25.58 3.86
N LEU A 364 4.88 25.01 4.23
CA LEU A 364 5.91 24.65 3.27
C LEU A 364 5.41 23.51 2.37
N SER A 365 5.30 23.79 1.07
CA SER A 365 4.86 22.83 0.05
C SER A 365 5.97 22.41 -0.91
N THR A 366 7.01 23.23 -1.06
CA THR A 366 8.10 22.99 -2.02
C THR A 366 9.46 23.16 -1.36
N LEU A 367 10.35 22.18 -1.53
CA LEU A 367 11.71 22.18 -1.01
C LEU A 367 12.72 21.82 -2.09
N ASN A 368 13.66 22.71 -2.40
CA ASN A 368 14.66 22.49 -3.44
C ASN A 368 16.10 22.58 -2.88
N PHE A 369 16.94 21.65 -3.31
CA PHE A 369 18.39 21.62 -3.04
C PHE A 369 19.15 21.58 -4.36
N TYR A 370 19.87 22.65 -4.67
CA TYR A 370 20.73 22.78 -5.84
C TYR A 370 22.20 22.81 -5.38
N LEU A 371 22.75 21.63 -5.08
CA LEU A 371 24.06 21.45 -4.43
C LEU A 371 24.97 20.49 -5.20
N GLU A 372 26.26 20.80 -5.32
CA GLU A 372 27.29 19.93 -5.95
C GLU A 372 28.17 19.17 -4.92
N SER A 373 27.64 18.78 -3.75
CA SER A 373 28.43 18.32 -2.58
C SER A 373 28.07 16.95 -1.98
N ASP A 374 28.76 16.56 -0.88
CA ASP A 374 28.50 15.34 -0.09
C ASP A 374 27.00 15.19 0.24
N PRO A 375 26.39 14.04 -0.09
CA PRO A 375 24.98 13.84 0.13
C PRO A 375 24.58 13.59 1.60
N GLN A 376 25.51 13.35 2.55
CA GLN A 376 25.14 13.07 3.96
C GLN A 376 24.35 14.20 4.65
N PRO A 377 24.82 15.47 4.64
CA PRO A 377 24.09 16.58 5.23
C PRO A 377 22.71 16.81 4.57
N GLN A 378 22.61 16.57 3.26
CA GLN A 378 21.35 16.74 2.51
C GLN A 378 20.26 15.78 3.01
N TYR A 379 20.59 14.51 3.27
CA TYR A 379 19.61 13.55 3.81
C TYR A 379 19.08 13.97 5.18
N ARG A 380 19.96 14.43 6.07
CA ARG A 380 19.54 14.90 7.40
C ARG A 380 18.61 16.09 7.29
N ALA A 381 18.96 17.08 6.46
CA ALA A 381 18.12 18.24 6.22
C ALA A 381 16.75 17.83 5.64
N ILE A 382 16.70 16.96 4.63
CA ILE A 382 15.44 16.47 4.04
C ILE A 382 14.59 15.76 5.09
N ARG A 383 15.17 14.87 5.90
CA ARG A 383 14.45 14.12 6.93
C ARG A 383 13.81 15.06 7.95
N GLU A 384 14.59 15.96 8.51
CA GLU A 384 14.12 16.84 9.59
C GLU A 384 13.15 17.91 9.08
N ILE A 385 13.41 18.51 7.91
CA ILE A 385 12.47 19.45 7.29
C ILE A 385 11.15 18.74 6.96
N SER A 386 11.19 17.53 6.40
CA SER A 386 9.98 16.75 6.11
C SER A 386 9.18 16.43 7.38
N ARG A 387 9.87 16.14 8.49
CA ARG A 387 9.23 15.88 9.80
C ARG A 387 8.43 17.08 10.32
N ILE A 388 8.90 18.30 10.06
CA ILE A 388 8.26 19.53 10.55
C ILE A 388 7.39 20.24 9.49
N ALA A 389 7.35 19.74 8.25
CA ALA A 389 6.60 20.30 7.12
C ALA A 389 5.47 19.36 6.65
N PRO A 390 4.31 19.33 7.33
CA PRO A 390 3.24 18.37 7.03
C PRO A 390 2.61 18.52 5.62
N ASN A 391 2.76 19.71 5.01
CA ASN A 391 2.18 20.04 3.71
C ASN A 391 3.16 19.93 2.54
N LEU A 392 4.33 19.32 2.76
CA LEU A 392 5.37 19.18 1.74
C LEU A 392 4.88 18.29 0.58
N ARG A 393 4.88 18.84 -0.64
CA ARG A 393 4.35 18.21 -1.88
C ARG A 393 5.41 18.03 -2.96
N GLU A 394 6.45 18.85 -2.97
CA GLU A 394 7.51 18.78 -3.97
C GLU A 394 8.89 18.86 -3.31
N ILE A 395 9.76 17.91 -3.66
CA ILE A 395 11.16 17.91 -3.27
C ILE A 395 12.02 17.80 -4.53
N CYS A 396 12.95 18.72 -4.72
CA CYS A 396 13.95 18.67 -5.78
C CYS A 396 15.35 18.59 -5.17
N VAL A 397 16.16 17.63 -5.60
CA VAL A 397 17.55 17.47 -5.17
C VAL A 397 18.45 17.21 -6.38
N GLN A 398 19.36 18.13 -6.68
CA GLN A 398 20.41 17.89 -7.67
C GLN A 398 21.54 17.03 -7.07
N GLY A 399 21.95 16.00 -7.82
CA GLY A 399 23.16 15.21 -7.50
C GLY A 399 22.96 14.02 -6.55
N LEU A 400 21.76 13.82 -6.00
CA LEU A 400 21.47 12.79 -5.00
C LEU A 400 21.04 11.45 -5.61
N HIS A 401 21.73 10.37 -5.28
CA HIS A 401 21.56 9.07 -5.91
C HIS A 401 20.65 8.12 -5.10
N ILE A 402 19.51 7.72 -5.67
CA ILE A 402 18.48 6.99 -4.91
C ILE A 402 18.87 5.58 -4.46
N ASP A 403 19.69 4.84 -5.22
CA ASP A 403 20.13 3.49 -4.80
C ASP A 403 21.26 3.49 -3.78
N LEU A 404 22.04 4.58 -3.72
CA LEU A 404 23.24 4.56 -2.91
C LEU A 404 22.93 4.75 -1.43
N ARG A 405 21.78 5.34 -1.06
CA ARG A 405 21.44 5.54 0.35
C ARG A 405 19.95 5.29 0.61
N MET A 406 19.63 4.11 1.15
CA MET A 406 18.34 3.79 1.81
C MET A 406 17.86 4.90 2.76
N SER A 407 18.78 5.69 3.29
CA SER A 407 18.54 6.90 4.09
C SER A 407 17.64 7.94 3.42
N ILE A 408 17.64 8.07 2.08
CA ILE A 408 16.71 8.99 1.39
C ILE A 408 15.28 8.50 1.44
N VAL A 409 15.07 7.21 1.17
CA VAL A 409 13.74 6.59 1.22
C VAL A 409 13.19 6.70 2.64
N GLU A 410 14.05 6.52 3.64
CA GLU A 410 13.70 6.72 5.04
C GLU A 410 13.37 8.18 5.36
N ALA A 411 14.18 9.14 4.89
CA ALA A 411 13.90 10.56 5.06
C ALA A 411 12.54 10.98 4.46
N LEU A 412 12.19 10.40 3.30
CA LEU A 412 10.97 10.70 2.56
C LEU A 412 9.70 10.09 3.19
N ARG A 413 9.81 9.10 4.10
CA ARG A 413 8.65 8.61 4.88
C ARG A 413 7.97 9.71 5.69
N HIS A 414 8.72 10.73 6.07
CA HIS A 414 8.20 11.89 6.80
C HIS A 414 7.46 12.89 5.91
N ALA A 415 7.47 12.70 4.59
CA ALA A 415 6.71 13.51 3.62
C ALA A 415 5.61 12.68 2.92
N PRO A 416 4.57 12.21 3.64
CA PRO A 416 3.54 11.34 3.06
C PRO A 416 2.67 12.04 1.99
N ASN A 417 2.69 13.38 1.95
CA ASN A 417 1.97 14.21 0.97
C ASN A 417 2.80 14.55 -0.28
N LEU A 418 4.02 14.00 -0.38
CA LEU A 418 4.91 14.23 -1.52
C LEU A 418 4.28 13.71 -2.81
N ARG A 419 4.10 14.61 -3.79
CA ARG A 419 3.59 14.32 -5.13
C ARG A 419 4.69 14.35 -6.18
N LYS A 420 5.74 15.13 -5.98
CA LYS A 420 6.82 15.26 -6.96
C LYS A 420 8.19 15.15 -6.30
N LEU A 421 9.04 14.29 -6.86
CA LEU A 421 10.43 14.12 -6.45
C LEU A 421 11.33 14.26 -7.68
N THR A 422 12.30 15.16 -7.61
CA THR A 422 13.37 15.27 -8.61
C THR A 422 14.68 14.88 -7.97
N ALA A 423 15.37 13.84 -8.47
CA ALA A 423 16.62 13.31 -7.91
C ALA A 423 17.44 12.58 -8.99
N ARG A 424 18.65 12.08 -8.71
CA ARG A 424 19.43 11.29 -9.66
C ARG A 424 18.92 9.84 -9.67
N VAL A 425 18.21 9.46 -10.73
CA VAL A 425 17.35 8.25 -10.87
C VAL A 425 17.95 7.23 -11.85
N SER A 426 18.98 7.57 -12.63
CA SER A 426 19.46 6.70 -13.72
C SER A 426 20.08 5.35 -13.33
N ILE A 427 20.12 4.98 -12.05
CA ILE A 427 20.64 3.69 -11.56
C ILE A 427 19.58 2.95 -10.70
N VAL A 428 18.31 3.39 -10.68
CA VAL A 428 17.26 2.81 -9.79
C VAL A 428 17.08 1.33 -10.03
N THR A 429 17.41 0.54 -9.01
CA THR A 429 17.01 -0.85 -8.92
C THR A 429 15.49 -0.93 -8.70
N PRO A 430 14.77 -1.92 -9.27
CA PRO A 430 13.34 -2.10 -8.99
C PRO A 430 13.00 -2.19 -7.49
N LYS A 431 13.97 -2.58 -6.66
CA LYS A 431 13.87 -2.61 -5.19
C LYS A 431 13.83 -1.20 -4.58
N ALA A 432 14.70 -0.29 -5.02
CA ALA A 432 14.70 1.10 -4.56
C ALA A 432 13.44 1.84 -4.99
N LEU A 433 12.97 1.63 -6.22
CA LEU A 433 11.71 2.22 -6.70
C LEU A 433 10.49 1.74 -5.89
N ARG A 434 10.40 0.44 -5.60
CA ARG A 434 9.33 -0.10 -4.73
C ARG A 434 9.38 0.46 -3.32
N SER A 435 10.59 0.61 -2.76
CA SER A 435 10.77 1.17 -1.43
C SER A 435 10.37 2.65 -1.37
N LEU A 436 10.70 3.42 -2.42
CA LEU A 436 10.28 4.80 -2.60
C LEU A 436 8.76 4.92 -2.70
N LEU A 437 8.11 4.13 -3.56
CA LEU A 437 6.66 4.16 -3.74
C LEU A 437 5.89 3.68 -2.49
N SER A 438 6.50 2.79 -1.69
CA SER A 438 5.97 2.42 -0.38
C SER A 438 6.11 3.53 0.66
N ALA A 439 7.17 4.34 0.60
CA ALA A 439 7.39 5.45 1.52
C ALA A 439 6.51 6.67 1.17
N CYS A 440 6.31 6.94 -0.12
CA CYS A 440 5.52 8.06 -0.64
C CYS A 440 4.46 7.56 -1.64
N PRO A 441 3.34 6.99 -1.17
CA PRO A 441 2.32 6.40 -2.04
C PRO A 441 1.60 7.41 -2.93
N ARG A 442 1.71 8.71 -2.62
CA ARG A 442 1.11 9.82 -3.38
C ARG A 442 2.06 10.42 -4.43
N LEU A 443 3.22 9.82 -4.66
CA LEU A 443 4.20 10.30 -5.63
C LEU A 443 3.66 10.15 -7.07
N GLU A 444 3.34 11.27 -7.70
CA GLU A 444 2.81 11.39 -9.07
C GLU A 444 3.91 11.57 -10.12
N GLU A 445 5.05 12.12 -9.71
CA GLU A 445 6.13 12.47 -10.63
C GLU A 445 7.50 12.19 -9.99
N LEU A 446 8.31 11.40 -10.70
CA LEU A 446 9.72 11.16 -10.38
C LEU A 446 10.57 11.63 -11.57
N GLN A 447 11.45 12.61 -11.34
CA GLN A 447 12.32 13.18 -12.38
C GLN A 447 13.80 12.88 -12.10
N ASP A 448 14.54 12.54 -13.15
CA ASP A 448 15.98 12.22 -13.09
C ASP A 448 16.87 13.46 -13.29
N THR A 449 17.92 13.63 -12.46
CA THR A 449 18.95 14.67 -12.58
C THR A 449 20.28 14.20 -13.21
N TYR A 450 20.44 12.94 -13.66
CA TYR A 450 21.76 12.40 -14.10
C TYR A 450 22.27 12.96 -15.44
N LYS A 451 21.41 13.53 -16.29
CA LYS A 451 21.85 14.19 -17.53
C LYS A 451 21.14 15.53 -17.73
N PRO A 452 21.86 16.60 -18.10
CA PRO A 452 21.24 17.89 -18.44
C PRO A 452 20.22 17.81 -19.61
N HIS A 453 20.28 16.73 -20.42
CA HIS A 453 19.52 16.61 -21.66
C HIS A 453 18.67 15.34 -21.78
N ALA A 454 18.29 14.73 -20.65
CA ALA A 454 17.29 13.67 -20.64
C ALA A 454 16.49 13.72 -19.35
N ILE A 455 15.52 14.65 -19.27
CA ILE A 455 14.47 14.54 -18.27
C ILE A 455 13.66 13.29 -18.64
N ARG A 456 14.02 12.14 -18.08
CA ARG A 456 13.06 11.04 -17.93
C ARG A 456 12.11 11.47 -16.83
N SER A 457 11.12 12.27 -17.18
CA SER A 457 9.96 12.45 -16.33
C SER A 457 9.22 11.12 -16.39
N TRP A 458 9.40 10.30 -15.36
CA TRP A 458 8.40 9.30 -15.09
C TRP A 458 7.23 10.13 -14.57
N LYS A 459 6.27 10.46 -15.45
CA LYS A 459 4.91 10.50 -14.94
C LYS A 459 4.78 9.15 -14.28
N VAL A 460 4.65 9.14 -12.96
CA VAL A 460 4.10 7.99 -12.27
C VAL A 460 2.67 8.00 -12.78
N ALA A 461 2.49 7.48 -14.00
CA ALA A 461 1.21 7.36 -14.62
C ALA A 461 0.44 6.61 -13.56
N PHE A 462 -0.54 7.29 -13.00
CA PHE A 462 -1.58 6.68 -12.20
C PHE A 462 -2.26 5.65 -13.12
N CYS A 463 -1.62 4.50 -13.26
CA CYS A 463 -2.25 3.21 -13.11
C CYS A 463 -2.30 2.86 -11.61
N VAL A 464 -2.28 3.85 -10.71
CA VAL A 464 -3.30 3.85 -9.66
C VAL A 464 -4.60 4.36 -10.33
N ALA A 465 -5.15 3.56 -11.24
CA ALA A 465 -6.50 3.16 -10.87
C ALA A 465 -6.23 2.52 -9.51
N THR A 466 -6.74 3.12 -8.44
CA THR A 466 -7.06 2.31 -7.26
C THR A 466 -7.54 0.98 -7.84
N ALA A 467 -7.08 -0.17 -7.34
CA ALA A 467 -7.87 -1.38 -7.53
C ALA A 467 -9.29 -0.90 -7.42
N VAL A 468 -10.06 -1.00 -8.51
CA VAL A 468 -11.47 -0.76 -8.35
C VAL A 468 -11.85 -1.99 -7.56
N GLN A 469 -11.75 -1.88 -6.23
CA GLN A 469 -12.72 -2.51 -5.37
C GLN A 469 -14.00 -2.09 -6.04
N SER A 470 -14.60 -3.02 -6.79
CA SER A 470 -15.88 -2.75 -7.38
C SER A 470 -16.75 -2.55 -6.16
N THR A 471 -17.09 -1.30 -5.84
CA THR A 471 -18.03 -0.99 -4.76
C THR A 471 -19.46 -1.19 -5.26
N ASN A 472 -19.61 -1.54 -6.53
CA ASN A 472 -20.85 -1.71 -7.23
C ASN A 472 -20.94 -3.13 -7.81
N GLY A 473 -22.05 -3.81 -7.53
CA GLY A 473 -22.34 -5.14 -8.07
C GLY A 473 -22.54 -5.14 -9.58
N ALA A 474 -23.08 -4.05 -10.14
CA ALA A 474 -23.31 -3.93 -11.59
C ALA A 474 -21.98 -3.95 -12.38
N ASP A 475 -21.00 -3.13 -11.97
CA ASP A 475 -19.69 -3.04 -12.63
C ASP A 475 -18.87 -4.33 -12.51
N PHE A 476 -19.05 -5.07 -11.41
CA PHE A 476 -18.44 -6.38 -11.23
C PHE A 476 -19.11 -7.41 -12.15
N SER A 477 -20.44 -7.40 -12.23
CA SER A 477 -21.23 -8.32 -13.05
C SER A 477 -21.07 -8.12 -14.56
N SER A 478 -20.73 -6.91 -15.00
CA SER A 478 -20.46 -6.62 -16.42
C SER A 478 -19.10 -7.15 -16.90
N GLN A 479 -18.26 -7.63 -16.00
CA GLN A 479 -16.96 -8.23 -16.31
C GLN A 479 -17.07 -9.75 -16.47
N THR A 480 -16.08 -10.31 -17.17
CA THR A 480 -15.88 -11.76 -17.29
C THR A 480 -14.48 -12.09 -16.86
N PHE A 481 -14.34 -12.93 -15.83
CA PHE A 481 -13.05 -13.30 -15.25
C PHE A 481 -12.57 -14.66 -15.77
N ASP A 482 -11.25 -14.87 -15.82
CA ASP A 482 -10.69 -16.21 -16.05
C ASP A 482 -10.98 -17.10 -14.85
N TYR A 483 -10.72 -16.58 -13.64
CA TYR A 483 -11.00 -17.27 -12.39
C TYR A 483 -11.90 -16.40 -11.52
N LEU A 484 -12.94 -17.02 -10.95
CA LEU A 484 -13.83 -16.38 -10.00
C LEU A 484 -13.73 -17.10 -8.66
N ILE A 485 -13.26 -16.40 -7.63
CA ILE A 485 -13.09 -16.94 -6.28
C ILE A 485 -14.27 -16.47 -5.42
N VAL A 486 -14.93 -17.42 -4.78
CA VAL A 486 -16.05 -17.16 -3.86
C VAL A 486 -15.55 -17.25 -2.43
N GLY A 487 -15.46 -16.11 -1.75
CA GLY A 487 -14.88 -15.96 -0.42
C GLY A 487 -13.51 -15.30 -0.46
N GLY A 488 -13.42 -14.06 -0.01
CA GLY A 488 -12.19 -13.30 0.20
C GLY A 488 -11.52 -13.65 1.53
N GLY A 489 -11.53 -14.93 1.91
CA GLY A 489 -10.97 -15.44 3.16
C GLY A 489 -9.46 -15.71 3.12
N THR A 490 -8.98 -16.46 4.11
CA THR A 490 -7.56 -16.85 4.26
C THR A 490 -6.97 -17.47 3.00
N ALA A 491 -7.63 -18.49 2.45
CA ALA A 491 -7.18 -19.16 1.23
C ALA A 491 -7.55 -18.38 -0.04
N GLY A 492 -8.75 -17.82 -0.10
CA GLY A 492 -9.27 -17.15 -1.30
C GLY A 492 -8.42 -15.98 -1.74
N LEU A 493 -8.02 -15.08 -0.82
CA LEU A 493 -7.14 -13.96 -1.18
C LEU A 493 -5.71 -14.39 -1.48
N ALA A 494 -5.19 -15.39 -0.77
CA ALA A 494 -3.87 -15.93 -1.07
C ALA A 494 -3.81 -16.50 -2.49
N LEU A 495 -4.81 -17.28 -2.89
CA LEU A 495 -4.92 -17.82 -4.22
C LEU A 495 -5.14 -16.72 -5.28
N ALA A 496 -6.05 -15.78 -5.02
CA ALA A 496 -6.35 -14.68 -5.95
C ALA A 496 -5.10 -13.84 -6.26
N ALA A 497 -4.33 -13.53 -5.22
CA ALA A 497 -3.07 -12.81 -5.35
C ALA A 497 -2.03 -13.60 -6.18
N ARG A 498 -1.96 -14.93 -6.06
CA ARG A 498 -1.06 -15.74 -6.88
C ARG A 498 -1.51 -15.85 -8.33
N LEU A 499 -2.79 -16.12 -8.58
CA LEU A 499 -3.31 -16.24 -9.94
C LEU A 499 -3.15 -14.91 -10.72
N SER A 500 -3.36 -13.78 -10.05
CA SER A 500 -3.20 -12.45 -10.65
C SER A 500 -1.75 -12.03 -10.90
N GLU A 501 -0.73 -12.79 -10.46
CA GLU A 501 0.67 -12.51 -10.80
C GLU A 501 0.91 -12.58 -12.32
N LYS A 502 0.10 -13.36 -13.05
CA LYS A 502 0.11 -13.42 -14.51
C LYS A 502 -0.77 -12.28 -15.05
N PRO A 503 -0.23 -11.23 -15.71
CA PRO A 503 -1.02 -10.05 -16.10
C PRO A 503 -2.17 -10.32 -17.07
N LYS A 504 -2.11 -11.44 -17.80
CA LYS A 504 -3.17 -11.88 -18.73
C LYS A 504 -4.29 -12.68 -18.06
N VAL A 505 -4.15 -13.02 -16.79
CA VAL A 505 -5.13 -13.79 -16.01
C VAL A 505 -5.96 -12.81 -15.20
N SER A 506 -7.25 -12.71 -15.51
CA SER A 506 -8.23 -11.91 -14.78
C SER A 506 -8.86 -12.71 -13.64
N VAL A 507 -8.83 -12.15 -12.43
CA VAL A 507 -9.32 -12.78 -11.20
C VAL A 507 -10.33 -11.88 -10.53
N GLY A 508 -11.54 -12.40 -10.33
CA GLY A 508 -12.60 -11.77 -9.53
C GLY A 508 -12.72 -12.45 -8.17
N VAL A 509 -12.99 -11.70 -7.12
CA VAL A 509 -13.30 -12.22 -5.78
C VAL A 509 -14.62 -11.64 -5.28
N ILE A 510 -15.52 -12.50 -4.82
CA ILE A 510 -16.77 -12.13 -4.15
C ILE A 510 -16.60 -12.37 -2.65
N GLU A 511 -16.75 -11.34 -1.82
CA GLU A 511 -16.65 -11.41 -0.36
C GLU A 511 -17.88 -10.79 0.31
N ALA A 512 -18.52 -11.53 1.20
CA ALA A 512 -19.74 -11.09 1.88
C ALA A 512 -19.51 -10.01 2.93
N GLY A 513 -18.33 -10.01 3.56
CA GLY A 513 -17.90 -9.01 4.52
C GLY A 513 -17.35 -7.72 3.88
N SER A 514 -17.15 -6.72 4.73
CA SER A 514 -16.51 -5.44 4.34
C SER A 514 -14.98 -5.51 4.46
N TYR A 515 -14.29 -4.56 3.84
CA TYR A 515 -12.86 -4.34 4.06
C TYR A 515 -12.64 -3.32 5.19
N TYR A 516 -11.88 -3.70 6.21
CA TYR A 516 -11.63 -2.91 7.41
C TYR A 516 -10.13 -2.63 7.56
N GLU A 517 -9.56 -1.84 6.66
CA GLU A 517 -8.10 -1.63 6.52
C GLU A 517 -7.43 -1.17 7.82
N ASP A 518 -7.94 -0.12 8.44
CA ASP A 518 -7.33 0.53 9.60
C ASP A 518 -8.05 0.24 10.93
N ASP A 519 -8.92 -0.77 10.97
CA ASP A 519 -9.71 -1.06 12.17
C ASP A 519 -8.82 -1.59 13.30
N PRO A 520 -8.73 -0.89 14.45
CA PRO A 520 -7.84 -1.26 15.54
C PRO A 520 -8.23 -2.58 16.21
N LEU A 521 -9.51 -2.98 16.19
CA LEU A 521 -9.94 -4.25 16.79
C LEU A 521 -9.39 -5.44 16.01
N ILE A 522 -9.28 -5.32 14.69
CA ILE A 522 -8.64 -6.34 13.83
C ILE A 522 -7.13 -6.25 13.94
N ASN A 523 -6.58 -5.05 13.77
CA ASN A 523 -5.15 -4.86 13.57
C ASN A 523 -4.32 -5.03 14.86
N THR A 524 -4.89 -4.81 16.04
CA THR A 524 -4.16 -4.87 17.32
C THR A 524 -4.26 -6.27 17.93
N PRO A 525 -3.15 -7.03 18.04
CA PRO A 525 -3.19 -8.44 18.46
C PRO A 525 -3.92 -8.72 19.79
N SER A 526 -3.64 -7.95 20.84
CA SER A 526 -4.26 -8.13 22.16
C SER A 526 -5.78 -7.88 22.19
N LEU A 527 -6.34 -7.19 21.17
CA LEU A 527 -7.78 -6.90 21.09
C LEU A 527 -8.57 -8.00 20.35
N ALA A 528 -7.89 -9.02 19.81
CA ALA A 528 -8.51 -10.05 18.97
C ALA A 528 -9.70 -10.78 19.63
N GLY A 529 -9.67 -10.91 20.97
CA GLY A 529 -10.77 -11.54 21.73
C GLY A 529 -12.11 -10.80 21.66
N GLN A 530 -12.13 -9.54 21.20
CA GLN A 530 -13.34 -8.72 21.08
C GLN A 530 -14.06 -8.88 19.72
N LEU A 531 -13.46 -9.60 18.77
CA LEU A 531 -14.01 -9.74 17.41
C LEU A 531 -15.06 -10.85 17.30
N GLN A 532 -14.86 -11.95 18.02
CA GLN A 532 -15.77 -13.09 18.02
C GLN A 532 -17.08 -12.72 18.73
N GLY A 533 -18.23 -13.07 18.14
CA GLY A 533 -19.53 -12.67 18.65
C GLY A 533 -19.96 -11.24 18.27
N ASN A 534 -19.14 -10.50 17.51
CA ASN A 534 -19.50 -9.18 17.00
C ASN A 534 -19.98 -9.26 15.54
N ALA A 535 -21.28 -8.99 15.32
CA ALA A 535 -21.94 -9.07 14.00
C ALA A 535 -21.27 -8.25 12.89
N LYS A 536 -20.45 -7.23 13.24
CA LYS A 536 -19.69 -6.43 12.27
C LYS A 536 -18.61 -7.26 11.56
N TYR A 537 -18.02 -8.24 12.26
CA TYR A 537 -16.87 -9.01 11.79
C TYR A 537 -17.13 -10.53 11.74
N ASP A 538 -18.23 -10.99 12.34
CA ASP A 538 -18.56 -12.39 12.54
C ASP A 538 -19.91 -12.74 11.90
N TRP A 539 -19.98 -13.91 11.26
CA TRP A 539 -21.23 -14.50 10.78
C TRP A 539 -22.21 -14.88 11.89
N LEU A 540 -21.73 -15.04 13.14
CA LEU A 540 -22.54 -15.44 14.30
C LEU A 540 -23.24 -16.79 14.14
N PHE A 541 -22.61 -17.72 13.41
CA PHE A 541 -23.14 -19.07 13.27
C PHE A 541 -23.28 -19.76 14.64
N LYS A 542 -24.22 -20.69 14.71
CA LYS A 542 -24.50 -21.50 15.89
C LYS A 542 -24.64 -22.96 15.48
N SER A 543 -24.31 -23.86 16.39
CA SER A 543 -24.59 -25.29 16.20
C SER A 543 -26.11 -25.56 16.28
N ALA A 544 -26.55 -26.68 15.73
CA ALA A 544 -27.77 -27.34 16.18
C ALA A 544 -27.66 -27.70 17.68
N PRO A 545 -28.76 -27.96 18.41
CA PRO A 545 -28.71 -28.49 19.76
C PRO A 545 -27.84 -29.76 19.82
N GLN A 546 -26.84 -29.76 20.69
CA GLN A 546 -25.89 -30.87 20.80
C GLN A 546 -26.36 -31.87 21.87
N SER A 547 -26.92 -33.00 21.45
CA SER A 547 -27.56 -34.01 22.31
C SER A 547 -26.63 -34.56 23.40
N HIS A 548 -25.34 -34.73 23.10
CA HIS A 548 -24.33 -35.24 24.03
C HIS A 548 -23.71 -34.15 24.92
N VAL A 549 -24.16 -32.91 24.78
CA VAL A 549 -23.59 -31.72 25.43
C VAL A 549 -24.72 -30.89 26.06
N ASN A 550 -25.60 -31.56 26.79
CA ASN A 550 -26.75 -30.97 27.49
C ASN A 550 -27.66 -30.11 26.59
N ASN A 551 -27.84 -30.53 25.33
CA ASN A 551 -28.60 -29.82 24.30
C ASN A 551 -28.17 -28.35 24.09
N ARG A 552 -26.92 -28.00 24.45
CA ARG A 552 -26.41 -26.65 24.27
C ARG A 552 -26.33 -26.31 22.78
N ILE A 553 -26.62 -25.05 22.48
CA ILE A 553 -26.38 -24.40 21.19
C ILE A 553 -25.08 -23.60 21.35
N LEU A 554 -24.02 -24.02 20.66
CA LEU A 554 -22.70 -23.41 20.82
C LEU A 554 -22.48 -22.32 19.75
N PRO A 555 -21.86 -21.19 20.09
CA PRO A 555 -21.42 -20.19 19.11
C PRO A 555 -20.27 -20.75 18.26
N LEU A 556 -20.32 -20.51 16.96
CA LEU A 556 -19.35 -20.99 15.96
C LEU A 556 -18.84 -19.80 15.11
N PRO A 557 -18.11 -18.85 15.72
CA PRO A 557 -17.68 -17.61 15.06
C PRO A 557 -16.90 -17.86 13.77
N ARG A 558 -17.20 -17.12 12.70
CA ARG A 558 -16.51 -17.14 11.40
C ARG A 558 -16.34 -15.73 10.87
N GLY A 559 -15.15 -15.40 10.37
CA GLY A 559 -14.88 -14.05 9.88
C GLY A 559 -15.77 -13.69 8.67
N LYS A 560 -16.58 -12.65 8.83
CA LYS A 560 -17.37 -11.96 7.80
C LYS A 560 -16.71 -10.61 7.49
N ALA A 561 -15.50 -10.67 6.96
CA ALA A 561 -14.69 -9.52 6.58
C ALA A 561 -13.73 -9.95 5.47
N LEU A 562 -13.22 -8.99 4.69
CA LEU A 562 -12.10 -9.28 3.80
C LEU A 562 -10.91 -9.81 4.63
N GLY A 563 -10.39 -10.97 4.24
CA GLY A 563 -9.44 -11.77 5.02
C GLY A 563 -10.07 -12.95 5.78
N GLY A 564 -11.40 -13.00 5.87
CA GLY A 564 -12.18 -14.06 6.53
C GLY A 564 -11.72 -14.31 7.96
N SER A 565 -11.68 -15.57 8.38
CA SER A 565 -11.27 -15.92 9.75
C SER A 565 -9.83 -15.53 10.10
N SER A 566 -8.94 -15.24 9.14
CA SER A 566 -7.61 -14.70 9.46
C SER A 566 -7.67 -13.29 10.07
N ALA A 567 -8.75 -12.53 9.81
CA ALA A 567 -8.98 -11.23 10.40
C ALA A 567 -9.44 -11.30 11.88
N ILE A 568 -10.05 -12.42 12.30
CA ILE A 568 -10.64 -12.57 13.65
C ILE A 568 -9.99 -13.66 14.53
N ASN A 569 -8.96 -14.34 14.03
CA ASN A 569 -8.28 -15.41 14.80
C ASN A 569 -7.37 -14.85 15.91
N LEU A 570 -6.84 -15.74 16.75
CA LEU A 570 -5.89 -15.41 17.83
C LEU A 570 -4.41 -15.45 17.39
N MET A 571 -4.15 -15.48 16.08
CA MET A 571 -2.83 -15.36 15.43
C MET A 571 -1.78 -16.45 15.72
N VAL A 572 -2.09 -17.50 16.49
CA VAL A 572 -1.20 -18.67 16.61
C VAL A 572 -0.87 -19.22 15.22
N PHE A 573 0.42 -19.46 14.94
CA PHE A 573 0.93 -19.74 13.60
C PHE A 573 1.88 -20.95 13.60
N ASN A 574 1.40 -22.10 14.07
CA ASN A 574 2.11 -23.38 14.11
C ASN A 574 1.77 -24.32 12.93
N ARG A 575 2.39 -25.51 12.93
CA ARG A 575 2.11 -26.63 12.01
C ARG A 575 1.84 -27.91 12.79
N ALA A 576 1.16 -28.86 12.13
CA ALA A 576 0.99 -30.22 12.64
C ALA A 576 2.23 -31.08 12.38
N SER A 577 2.23 -32.33 12.84
CA SER A 577 3.32 -33.26 12.57
C SER A 577 3.33 -33.77 11.13
N LYS A 578 4.50 -34.22 10.66
CA LYS A 578 4.68 -34.92 9.37
C LYS A 578 3.67 -36.06 9.21
N THR A 579 3.53 -36.87 10.26
CA THR A 579 2.66 -38.05 10.30
C THR A 579 1.20 -37.72 9.95
N GLU A 580 0.74 -36.54 10.37
CA GLU A 580 -0.63 -36.09 10.16
C GLU A 580 -0.87 -35.55 8.76
N TYR A 581 0.08 -34.80 8.19
CA TYR A 581 -0.01 -34.40 6.78
C TYR A 581 0.12 -35.59 5.84
N ASP A 582 1.00 -36.55 6.14
CA ASP A 582 1.18 -37.77 5.34
C ASP A 582 -0.07 -38.67 5.36
N ALA A 583 -0.96 -38.52 6.35
CA ALA A 583 -2.22 -39.25 6.37
C ALA A 583 -3.19 -38.82 5.27
N TRP A 584 -3.07 -37.60 4.72
CA TRP A 584 -3.93 -37.18 3.61
C TRP A 584 -3.65 -38.03 2.37
N GLU A 585 -2.38 -38.32 2.09
CA GLU A 585 -1.98 -39.24 1.03
C GLU A 585 -2.45 -40.68 1.31
N LYS A 586 -2.35 -41.16 2.56
CA LYS A 586 -2.87 -42.49 2.97
C LYS A 586 -4.38 -42.62 2.80
N LEU A 587 -5.11 -41.51 2.87
CA LEU A 587 -6.56 -41.46 2.59
C LEU A 587 -6.89 -41.39 1.09
N GLY A 588 -5.89 -41.57 0.22
CA GLY A 588 -6.08 -41.67 -1.23
C GLY A 588 -5.93 -40.34 -1.97
N SER A 589 -5.15 -39.40 -1.42
CA SER A 589 -4.88 -38.09 -2.03
C SER A 589 -3.41 -37.94 -2.40
N PRO A 590 -2.95 -38.54 -3.51
CA PRO A 590 -1.55 -38.54 -3.92
C PRO A 590 -0.92 -37.15 -3.90
N GLN A 591 0.34 -37.11 -3.51
CA GLN A 591 1.15 -35.91 -3.36
C GLN A 591 0.70 -34.95 -2.26
N TRP A 592 -0.43 -35.16 -1.57
CA TRP A 592 -0.81 -34.35 -0.41
C TRP A 592 -0.20 -34.96 0.86
N ASN A 593 1.08 -34.67 1.08
CA ASN A 593 1.87 -35.12 2.22
C ASN A 593 2.78 -33.98 2.71
N TRP A 594 3.50 -34.19 3.82
CA TRP A 594 4.35 -33.15 4.41
C TRP A 594 5.37 -32.58 3.42
N ASN A 595 6.11 -33.46 2.74
CA ASN A 595 7.20 -33.07 1.85
C ASN A 595 6.73 -32.18 0.70
N ASN A 596 5.53 -32.44 0.19
CA ASN A 596 4.96 -31.68 -0.92
C ASN A 596 4.13 -30.47 -0.46
N LEU A 597 3.72 -30.36 0.81
CA LEU A 597 2.98 -29.21 1.33
C LEU A 597 3.89 -28.19 2.02
N LEU A 598 4.96 -28.63 2.68
CA LEU A 598 5.91 -27.76 3.39
C LEU A 598 6.48 -26.63 2.50
N PRO A 599 6.91 -26.86 1.25
CA PRO A 599 7.40 -25.78 0.38
C PRO A 599 6.38 -24.66 0.18
N TYR A 600 5.09 -24.99 0.12
CA TYR A 600 4.01 -24.03 -0.06
C TYR A 600 3.66 -23.30 1.24
N MET A 601 3.72 -23.98 2.39
CA MET A 601 3.64 -23.32 3.70
C MET A 601 4.80 -22.32 3.87
N LYS A 602 6.03 -22.70 3.50
CA LYS A 602 7.19 -21.80 3.50
C LYS A 602 7.04 -20.64 2.53
N ARG A 603 6.43 -20.86 1.36
CA ARG A 603 6.18 -19.80 0.38
C ARG A 603 5.20 -18.75 0.88
N ALA A 604 4.24 -19.13 1.73
CA ALA A 604 3.26 -18.22 2.30
C ALA A 604 3.85 -17.26 3.36
N GLU A 605 4.89 -17.69 4.08
CA GLU A 605 5.35 -17.00 5.29
C GLU A 605 6.71 -16.30 5.15
N ARG A 606 6.84 -15.20 5.87
CA ARG A 606 8.09 -14.51 6.17
C ARG A 606 8.24 -14.48 7.69
N PHE A 607 8.92 -15.49 8.20
CA PHE A 607 9.23 -15.64 9.61
C PHE A 607 10.43 -14.76 9.98
N THR A 608 10.35 -14.10 11.13
CA THR A 608 11.41 -13.24 11.66
C THR A 608 11.53 -13.38 13.18
N GLY A 609 12.73 -13.18 13.69
CA GLY A 609 13.04 -13.26 15.12
C GLY A 609 13.33 -14.69 15.59
N ILE A 610 14.00 -14.78 16.73
CA ILE A 610 14.29 -16.03 17.44
C ILE A 610 13.31 -16.21 18.60
N ASP A 611 12.97 -17.45 18.92
CA ASP A 611 12.27 -17.74 20.16
C ASP A 611 13.20 -17.42 21.35
N PRO A 612 12.84 -16.45 22.21
CA PRO A 612 13.68 -16.09 23.34
C PRO A 612 13.87 -17.26 24.32
N PHE A 613 12.92 -18.19 24.40
CA PHE A 613 13.08 -19.39 25.22
C PHE A 613 14.15 -20.30 24.61
N ARG A 614 14.04 -20.67 23.33
CA ARG A 614 15.09 -21.44 22.63
C ARG A 614 16.48 -20.82 22.77
N ALA A 615 16.63 -19.52 22.55
CA ALA A 615 17.93 -18.84 22.62
C ALA A 615 18.62 -19.06 23.98
N ASN A 616 17.85 -19.01 25.07
CA ASN A 616 18.35 -19.20 26.42
C ASN A 616 18.74 -20.65 26.75
N TYR A 617 18.24 -21.65 26.00
CA TYR A 617 18.44 -23.06 26.32
C TYR A 617 19.32 -23.84 25.34
N THR A 618 19.42 -23.44 24.06
CA THR A 618 20.04 -24.28 23.02
C THR A 618 21.31 -23.70 22.39
N HIS A 619 21.91 -22.65 22.97
CA HIS A 619 23.03 -21.89 22.38
C HIS A 619 22.78 -21.44 20.91
N ALA A 620 21.51 -21.29 20.51
CA ALA A 620 21.15 -20.87 19.16
C ALA A 620 21.61 -19.43 18.90
N ASN A 621 22.04 -19.14 17.68
CA ASN A 621 22.41 -17.79 17.29
C ASN A 621 21.16 -16.89 17.32
N PRO A 622 21.21 -15.65 17.82
CA PRO A 622 20.08 -14.72 17.80
C PRO A 622 19.43 -14.48 16.42
N SER A 623 20.10 -14.85 15.33
CA SER A 623 19.60 -14.76 13.96
C SER A 623 18.96 -16.07 13.44
N ASP A 624 18.94 -17.14 14.25
CA ASP A 624 18.46 -18.46 13.83
C ASP A 624 16.94 -18.49 13.70
N ILE A 625 16.48 -19.00 12.56
CA ILE A 625 15.12 -19.46 12.31
C ILE A 625 15.17 -20.95 11.93
N PHE A 626 14.07 -21.68 12.03
CA PHE A 626 14.08 -23.09 11.64
C PHE A 626 14.23 -23.24 10.12
N PRO A 627 14.96 -24.25 9.61
CA PRO A 627 15.04 -24.53 8.18
C PRO A 627 13.67 -24.81 7.54
N SER A 628 12.71 -25.26 8.34
CA SER A 628 11.31 -25.48 7.97
C SER A 628 10.50 -24.18 7.85
N GLN A 629 11.04 -23.02 8.24
CA GLN A 629 10.37 -21.73 8.14
C GLN A 629 10.69 -21.00 6.82
N GLY A 630 9.71 -20.25 6.31
CA GLY A 630 9.86 -19.39 5.14
C GLY A 630 10.36 -17.99 5.53
N THR A 631 11.14 -17.36 4.65
CA THR A 631 11.75 -16.03 4.90
C THR A 631 11.25 -14.93 3.96
N ASN A 632 10.47 -15.29 2.94
CA ASN A 632 10.18 -14.39 1.81
C ASN A 632 8.69 -14.29 1.48
N GLY A 633 7.83 -15.01 2.20
CA GLY A 633 6.39 -15.03 1.95
C GLY A 633 5.66 -13.76 2.38
N THR A 634 4.36 -13.72 2.09
CA THR A 634 3.52 -12.54 2.28
C THR A 634 3.11 -12.35 3.74
N ILE A 635 2.86 -13.45 4.46
CA ILE A 635 2.45 -13.43 5.87
C ILE A 635 3.67 -13.24 6.75
N ALA A 636 3.81 -12.06 7.34
CA ALA A 636 4.78 -11.82 8.39
C ALA A 636 4.41 -12.66 9.62
N ALA A 637 5.38 -13.43 10.14
CA ALA A 637 5.23 -14.21 11.36
C ALA A 637 6.46 -14.02 12.26
N SER A 638 6.26 -14.08 13.57
CA SER A 638 7.31 -13.88 14.57
C SER A 638 6.87 -14.31 15.97
N PHE A 639 7.83 -14.45 16.88
CA PHE A 639 7.54 -14.65 18.31
C PHE A 639 7.07 -13.36 18.96
N ASN A 640 6.35 -13.46 20.09
CA ASN A 640 5.97 -12.30 20.90
C ASN A 640 7.22 -11.58 21.42
N THR A 641 7.08 -10.28 21.67
CA THR A 641 8.11 -9.41 22.26
C THR A 641 7.80 -9.09 23.73
N TRP A 642 6.58 -9.35 24.18
CA TRP A 642 6.18 -9.29 25.59
C TRP A 642 5.70 -10.67 26.05
N TYR A 643 6.07 -11.05 27.26
CA TYR A 643 5.69 -12.30 27.91
C TYR A 643 5.28 -12.03 29.35
N SER A 644 4.24 -12.71 29.80
CA SER A 644 3.80 -12.65 31.20
C SER A 644 4.84 -13.29 32.12
N ASP A 645 4.93 -12.80 33.35
CA ASP A 645 5.81 -13.34 34.39
C ASP A 645 5.39 -14.73 34.90
N VAL A 646 4.22 -15.24 34.46
CA VAL A 646 3.73 -16.58 34.81
C VAL A 646 4.21 -17.68 33.85
N ILE A 647 4.79 -17.32 32.70
CA ILE A 647 5.12 -18.28 31.64
C ILE A 647 6.25 -19.23 32.06
N GLY A 648 7.33 -18.70 32.63
CA GLY A 648 8.43 -19.50 33.16
C GLY A 648 7.95 -20.48 34.24
N PRO A 649 7.25 -19.99 35.29
CA PRO A 649 6.70 -20.84 36.33
C PRO A 649 5.75 -21.95 35.84
N TYR A 650 4.91 -21.65 34.85
CA TYR A 650 4.07 -22.65 34.19
C TYR A 650 4.90 -23.71 33.46
N GLY A 651 5.89 -23.27 32.66
CA GLY A 651 6.74 -24.19 31.91
C GLY A 651 7.53 -25.14 32.80
N GLU A 652 8.07 -24.64 33.91
CA GLU A 652 8.75 -25.47 34.91
C GLU A 652 7.81 -26.46 35.60
N ALA A 653 6.58 -26.03 35.95
CA ALA A 653 5.59 -26.91 36.56
C ALA A 653 5.18 -28.03 35.60
N ALA A 654 4.94 -27.71 34.33
CA ALA A 654 4.64 -28.70 33.30
C ALA A 654 5.81 -29.68 33.08
N ALA A 655 7.05 -29.17 33.01
CA ALA A 655 8.25 -29.99 32.83
C ALA A 655 8.47 -30.99 33.99
N LYS A 656 8.21 -30.59 35.24
CA LYS A 656 8.26 -31.49 36.41
C LYS A 656 7.24 -32.62 36.35
N LEU A 657 6.14 -32.44 35.62
CA LEU A 657 5.13 -33.47 35.35
C LEU A 657 5.44 -34.28 34.09
N GLY A 658 6.65 -34.14 33.53
CA GLY A 658 7.11 -34.94 32.39
C GLY A 658 6.70 -34.39 31.01
N VAL A 659 6.17 -33.17 30.93
CA VAL A 659 5.90 -32.51 29.63
C VAL A 659 7.24 -32.12 28.99
N PRO A 660 7.62 -32.70 27.84
CA PRO A 660 8.89 -32.38 27.21
C PRO A 660 8.86 -30.96 26.64
N ILE A 661 9.96 -30.21 26.78
CA ILE A 661 10.11 -28.91 26.13
C ILE A 661 10.60 -29.15 24.70
N ASN A 662 9.96 -28.50 23.73
CA ASN A 662 10.28 -28.62 22.32
C ASN A 662 10.80 -27.28 21.77
N PHE A 663 12.03 -27.31 21.27
CA PHE A 663 12.68 -26.14 20.69
C PHE A 663 12.68 -26.12 19.17
N ASP A 664 12.11 -27.11 18.48
CA ASP A 664 11.95 -27.16 17.01
C ASP A 664 10.59 -27.75 16.58
N PRO A 665 9.47 -27.14 17.01
CA PRO A 665 8.14 -27.67 16.72
C PRO A 665 7.76 -27.59 15.24
N ASP A 666 8.32 -26.62 14.51
CA ASP A 666 7.94 -26.30 13.13
C ASP A 666 8.52 -27.26 12.08
N SER A 667 9.47 -28.11 12.47
CA SER A 667 10.12 -29.10 11.60
C SER A 667 9.34 -30.40 11.45
N GLY A 668 8.06 -30.38 11.83
CA GLY A 668 7.10 -31.47 11.64
C GLY A 668 7.05 -32.47 12.79
N ASP A 669 7.54 -32.08 13.97
CA ASP A 669 7.31 -32.73 15.25
C ASP A 669 6.92 -31.66 16.30
N PRO A 670 5.66 -31.23 16.37
CA PRO A 670 5.21 -30.23 17.34
C PRO A 670 5.06 -30.80 18.76
N PHE A 671 5.44 -32.06 19.00
CA PHE A 671 5.19 -32.73 20.28
C PHE A 671 5.96 -32.08 21.44
N GLY A 672 5.27 -31.79 22.55
CA GLY A 672 5.81 -31.12 23.73
C GLY A 672 5.35 -29.67 23.88
N LEU A 673 5.85 -29.01 24.93
CA LEU A 673 5.62 -27.60 25.26
C LEU A 673 6.57 -26.70 24.49
N TYR A 674 6.03 -25.68 23.82
CA TYR A 674 6.82 -24.71 23.08
C TYR A 674 6.15 -23.33 23.01
N ASN A 675 6.95 -22.33 22.64
CA ASN A 675 6.47 -21.02 22.25
C ASN A 675 6.22 -20.99 20.75
N SER A 676 4.99 -20.79 20.34
CA SER A 676 4.56 -20.74 18.96
C SER A 676 4.87 -19.39 18.33
N GLY A 677 5.17 -19.39 17.04
CA GLY A 677 5.13 -18.16 16.24
C GLY A 677 3.71 -17.60 16.14
N THR A 678 3.63 -16.30 15.90
CA THR A 678 2.37 -15.57 15.75
C THR A 678 2.34 -14.84 14.42
N ALA A 679 1.18 -14.76 13.78
CA ALA A 679 0.98 -14.01 12.54
C ALA A 679 0.86 -12.49 12.84
N VAL A 680 1.96 -11.89 13.32
CA VAL A 680 2.07 -10.48 13.65
C VAL A 680 3.34 -9.91 13.02
N ASN A 681 3.21 -8.74 12.37
CA ASN A 681 4.33 -8.03 11.76
C ASN A 681 5.00 -7.13 12.81
N ARG A 682 6.20 -7.51 13.30
CA ARG A 682 6.91 -6.75 14.34
C ARG A 682 7.42 -5.38 13.92
N THR A 683 7.51 -5.11 12.62
CA THR A 683 7.84 -3.75 12.15
C THR A 683 6.70 -2.78 12.41
N THR A 684 5.45 -3.25 12.44
CA THR A 684 4.25 -2.40 12.61
C THR A 684 3.48 -2.71 13.88
N GLY A 685 3.80 -3.80 14.59
CA GLY A 685 3.06 -4.30 15.74
C GLY A 685 1.64 -4.75 15.41
N LYS A 686 1.27 -4.86 14.13
CA LYS A 686 -0.08 -5.20 13.66
C LYS A 686 -0.20 -6.67 13.27
N ARG A 687 -1.39 -7.23 13.42
CA ARG A 687 -1.80 -8.52 12.83
C ARG A 687 -1.36 -8.61 11.37
N SER A 688 -0.86 -9.76 10.97
CA SER A 688 -0.53 -10.13 9.59
C SER A 688 -1.55 -11.15 9.10
N TYR A 689 -2.42 -10.74 8.17
CA TYR A 689 -3.55 -11.58 7.71
C TYR A 689 -3.83 -11.37 6.23
N ALA A 690 -4.72 -12.17 5.65
CA ALA A 690 -4.83 -12.27 4.20
C ALA A 690 -5.20 -10.93 3.51
N ALA A 691 -5.98 -10.06 4.14
CA ALA A 691 -6.36 -8.79 3.53
C ALA A 691 -5.23 -7.76 3.51
N ASN A 692 -4.53 -7.54 4.63
CA ASN A 692 -3.45 -6.55 4.67
C ASN A 692 -2.12 -7.02 4.05
N THR A 693 -2.06 -8.28 3.61
CA THR A 693 -0.89 -8.86 2.95
C THR A 693 -1.21 -9.24 1.50
N TYR A 694 -1.97 -10.31 1.27
CA TYR A 694 -2.25 -10.81 -0.08
C TYR A 694 -3.13 -9.86 -0.89
N PHE A 695 -4.10 -9.19 -0.29
CA PHE A 695 -4.89 -8.18 -1.00
C PHE A 695 -4.18 -6.82 -1.06
N ALA A 696 -3.90 -6.18 0.08
CA ALA A 696 -3.42 -4.79 0.12
C ALA A 696 -2.14 -4.57 -0.70
N TYR A 697 -1.14 -5.47 -0.61
CA TYR A 697 0.10 -5.36 -1.38
C TYR A 697 -0.08 -5.56 -2.90
N ASN A 698 -1.21 -6.16 -3.32
CA ASN A 698 -1.47 -6.53 -4.70
C ASN A 698 -2.71 -5.84 -5.29
N SER A 699 -3.36 -4.99 -4.51
CA SER A 699 -4.59 -4.29 -4.89
C SER A 699 -4.40 -3.46 -6.15
N GLY A 700 -3.25 -2.79 -6.34
CA GLY A 700 -2.96 -2.02 -7.56
C GLY A 700 -2.98 -2.80 -8.90
N ARG A 701 -3.14 -4.13 -8.89
CA ARG A 701 -3.22 -4.95 -10.10
C ARG A 701 -4.61 -4.87 -10.74
N ARG A 702 -4.69 -4.34 -11.96
CA ARG A 702 -5.94 -4.20 -12.72
C ARG A 702 -6.66 -5.52 -13.02
N ASN A 703 -5.93 -6.63 -13.03
CA ASN A 703 -6.45 -7.98 -13.27
C ASN A 703 -6.86 -8.71 -11.97
N PHE A 704 -6.85 -8.02 -10.82
CA PHE A 704 -7.29 -8.55 -9.53
C PHE A 704 -8.40 -7.66 -8.96
N VAL A 705 -9.65 -8.08 -9.11
CA VAL A 705 -10.83 -7.30 -8.73
C VAL A 705 -11.53 -7.97 -7.56
N VAL A 706 -11.82 -7.19 -6.50
CA VAL A 706 -12.51 -7.68 -5.30
C VAL A 706 -13.80 -6.89 -5.09
N LEU A 707 -14.91 -7.59 -4.92
CA LEU A 707 -16.22 -7.06 -4.56
C LEU A 707 -16.54 -7.50 -3.12
N THR A 708 -16.54 -6.55 -2.19
CA THR A 708 -16.93 -6.75 -0.78
C THR A 708 -18.41 -6.46 -0.56
N GLY A 709 -19.00 -6.93 0.53
CA GLY A 709 -20.43 -6.76 0.81
C GLY A 709 -21.34 -7.56 -0.13
N ALA A 710 -20.79 -8.57 -0.82
CA ALA A 710 -21.50 -9.39 -1.80
C ALA A 710 -21.50 -10.86 -1.37
N GLN A 711 -22.69 -11.45 -1.21
CA GLN A 711 -22.84 -12.85 -0.85
C GLN A 711 -23.17 -13.67 -2.10
N ALA A 712 -22.27 -14.59 -2.47
CA ALA A 712 -22.56 -15.57 -3.50
C ALA A 712 -23.73 -16.47 -3.07
N THR A 713 -24.65 -16.73 -3.99
CA THR A 713 -25.89 -17.45 -3.71
C THR A 713 -26.01 -18.76 -4.46
N LYS A 714 -25.43 -18.85 -5.67
CA LYS A 714 -25.52 -20.06 -6.50
C LYS A 714 -24.47 -20.11 -7.61
N LEU A 715 -24.00 -21.30 -7.96
CA LEU A 715 -23.22 -21.55 -9.18
C LEU A 715 -24.15 -21.72 -10.38
N GLU A 716 -23.79 -21.11 -11.50
CA GLU A 716 -24.52 -21.24 -12.76
C GLU A 716 -23.82 -22.22 -13.70
N PHE A 717 -24.55 -23.19 -14.24
CA PHE A 717 -24.01 -24.20 -15.15
C PHE A 717 -24.54 -24.04 -16.58
N SER A 718 -23.73 -24.41 -17.58
CA SER A 718 -24.21 -24.46 -18.97
C SER A 718 -25.24 -25.58 -19.13
N ASN A 719 -26.30 -25.35 -19.93
CA ASN A 719 -27.25 -26.37 -20.35
C ASN A 719 -26.59 -27.39 -21.30
N SER A 720 -25.75 -28.28 -20.76
CA SER A 720 -25.38 -29.54 -21.40
C SER A 720 -25.99 -30.69 -20.62
N ALA A 721 -27.31 -30.64 -20.44
CA ALA A 721 -28.09 -31.78 -20.03
C ALA A 721 -28.35 -32.65 -21.27
N SER A 722 -27.34 -33.41 -21.71
CA SER A 722 -27.57 -34.50 -22.68
C SER A 722 -28.18 -35.74 -22.02
N GLY A 723 -28.39 -35.71 -20.69
CA GLY A 723 -28.98 -36.82 -19.95
C GLY A 723 -28.11 -38.08 -19.89
N LYS A 724 -26.86 -38.02 -20.36
CA LYS A 724 -25.91 -39.14 -20.28
C LYS A 724 -25.21 -39.14 -18.93
N LEU A 725 -25.11 -40.33 -18.32
CA LEU A 725 -24.55 -40.60 -16.99
C LEU A 725 -23.08 -40.17 -16.77
N ASN A 726 -22.43 -39.57 -17.77
CA ASN A 726 -20.99 -39.24 -17.80
C ASN A 726 -20.65 -37.79 -18.20
N ASP A 727 -21.64 -36.94 -18.48
CA ASP A 727 -21.37 -35.52 -18.80
C ASP A 727 -21.09 -34.74 -17.51
N LYS A 728 -19.87 -34.23 -17.36
CA LYS A 728 -19.47 -33.39 -16.22
C LYS A 728 -20.03 -31.97 -16.40
N LEU A 729 -20.50 -31.37 -15.31
CA LEU A 729 -21.00 -29.99 -15.31
C LEU A 729 -19.88 -28.97 -15.56
N ILE A 730 -20.21 -27.90 -16.28
CA ILE A 730 -19.32 -26.74 -16.51
C ILE A 730 -19.97 -25.50 -15.90
N ALA A 731 -19.34 -24.93 -14.89
CA ALA A 731 -19.74 -23.66 -14.31
C ALA A 731 -19.44 -22.52 -15.30
N THR A 732 -20.44 -21.68 -15.55
CA THR A 732 -20.40 -20.53 -16.46
C THR A 732 -20.40 -19.20 -15.72
N GLY A 733 -20.70 -19.21 -14.42
CA GLY A 733 -20.76 -18.02 -13.60
C GLY A 733 -21.22 -18.29 -12.17
N VAL A 734 -21.40 -17.21 -11.43
CA VAL A 734 -21.91 -17.21 -10.05
C VAL A 734 -22.95 -16.11 -9.89
N SER A 735 -24.10 -16.46 -9.34
CA SER A 735 -25.09 -15.48 -8.88
C SER A 735 -24.72 -15.00 -7.47
N PHE A 736 -24.93 -13.72 -7.19
CA PHE A 736 -24.64 -13.11 -5.89
C PHE A 736 -25.60 -11.96 -5.56
N VAL A 737 -25.78 -11.69 -4.27
CA VAL A 737 -26.54 -10.53 -3.77
C VAL A 737 -25.57 -9.46 -3.30
N HIS A 738 -25.78 -8.22 -3.75
CA HIS A 738 -25.04 -7.04 -3.32
C HIS A 738 -26.02 -5.85 -3.21
N ASN A 739 -26.03 -5.15 -2.08
CA ASN A 739 -27.01 -4.08 -1.78
C ASN A 739 -28.46 -4.51 -2.08
N SER A 740 -28.85 -5.69 -1.60
CA SER A 740 -30.17 -6.32 -1.80
C SER A 740 -30.57 -6.58 -3.26
N THR A 741 -29.65 -6.44 -4.22
CA THR A 741 -29.88 -6.72 -5.63
C THR A 741 -29.12 -7.97 -6.04
N THR A 742 -29.78 -8.85 -6.80
CA THR A 742 -29.15 -10.05 -7.35
C THR A 742 -28.47 -9.74 -8.67
N TYR A 743 -27.22 -10.18 -8.79
CA TYR A 743 -26.40 -10.08 -9.99
C TYR A 743 -25.88 -11.46 -10.40
N SER A 744 -25.36 -11.56 -11.61
CA SER A 744 -24.67 -12.74 -12.12
C SER A 744 -23.38 -12.30 -12.81
N VAL A 745 -22.27 -12.96 -12.50
CA VAL A 745 -20.96 -12.70 -13.13
C VAL A 745 -20.50 -13.95 -13.88
N LYS A 746 -19.93 -13.75 -15.07
CA LYS A 746 -19.47 -14.85 -15.94
C LYS A 746 -18.01 -15.21 -15.70
N VAL A 747 -17.69 -16.49 -15.92
CA VAL A 747 -16.34 -17.06 -15.76
C VAL A 747 -15.91 -17.80 -17.03
N LYS A 748 -14.63 -17.68 -17.41
CA LYS A 748 -14.08 -18.33 -18.61
C LYS A 748 -13.44 -19.68 -18.31
N LYS A 749 -12.70 -19.77 -17.21
CA LYS A 749 -11.96 -20.97 -16.84
C LYS A 749 -12.61 -21.66 -15.67
N GLU A 750 -12.47 -21.16 -14.45
CA GLU A 750 -12.87 -21.90 -13.25
C GLU A 750 -13.53 -21.04 -12.18
N VAL A 751 -14.52 -21.62 -11.50
CA VAL A 751 -15.04 -21.11 -10.23
C VAL A 751 -14.35 -21.82 -9.09
N ILE A 752 -13.86 -21.07 -8.10
CA ILE A 752 -13.11 -21.62 -6.97
C ILE A 752 -13.81 -21.21 -5.67
N LEU A 753 -14.25 -22.20 -4.91
CA LEU A 753 -14.92 -22.01 -3.64
C LEU A 753 -13.88 -21.89 -2.53
N SER A 754 -13.91 -20.77 -1.82
CA SER A 754 -13.10 -20.45 -0.65
C SER A 754 -13.97 -19.83 0.46
N ALA A 755 -15.24 -20.25 0.52
CA ALA A 755 -16.24 -19.73 1.45
C ALA A 755 -16.08 -20.31 2.88
N GLY A 756 -15.15 -21.24 3.06
CA GLY A 756 -14.86 -21.87 4.34
C GLY A 756 -15.77 -23.04 4.66
N THR A 757 -15.43 -23.78 5.70
CA THR A 757 -16.00 -25.10 6.02
C THR A 757 -17.52 -25.13 6.16
N PHE A 758 -18.17 -24.03 6.56
CA PHE A 758 -19.62 -24.02 6.72
C PHE A 758 -20.37 -23.61 5.45
N GLN A 759 -19.85 -22.64 4.69
CA GLN A 759 -20.57 -22.07 3.55
C GLN A 759 -20.16 -22.67 2.20
N THR A 760 -18.98 -23.27 2.09
CA THR A 760 -18.60 -24.05 0.89
C THR A 760 -19.57 -25.20 0.60
N PRO A 761 -19.88 -26.12 1.56
CA PRO A 761 -20.87 -27.16 1.30
C PRO A 761 -22.27 -26.59 1.04
N GLN A 762 -22.66 -25.53 1.76
CA GLN A 762 -23.94 -24.84 1.54
C GLN A 762 -24.08 -24.35 0.09
N LEU A 763 -23.05 -23.70 -0.44
CA LEU A 763 -23.08 -23.16 -1.80
C LEU A 763 -23.08 -24.27 -2.86
N LEU A 764 -22.37 -25.39 -2.62
CA LEU A 764 -22.47 -26.58 -3.47
C LEU A 764 -23.90 -27.13 -3.49
N GLU A 765 -24.52 -27.27 -2.32
CA GLU A 765 -25.88 -27.80 -2.18
C GLU A 765 -26.92 -26.89 -2.83
N LEU A 766 -26.89 -25.58 -2.58
CA LEU A 766 -27.76 -24.59 -3.25
C LEU A 766 -27.61 -24.62 -4.78
N SER A 767 -26.46 -25.09 -5.26
CA SER A 767 -26.15 -25.24 -6.68
C SER A 767 -26.51 -26.63 -7.25
N GLY A 768 -27.15 -27.50 -6.46
CA GLY A 768 -27.58 -28.82 -6.88
C GLY A 768 -26.50 -29.91 -6.79
N ILE A 769 -25.39 -29.67 -6.08
CA ILE A 769 -24.31 -30.64 -5.89
C ILE A 769 -24.30 -31.09 -4.42
N GLY A 770 -24.69 -32.33 -4.16
CA GLY A 770 -24.79 -32.84 -2.79
C GLY A 770 -25.62 -34.12 -2.70
N ASN A 771 -26.07 -34.47 -1.50
CA ASN A 771 -26.96 -35.62 -1.30
C ASN A 771 -28.34 -35.34 -1.92
N SER A 772 -28.71 -36.07 -2.96
CA SER A 772 -29.95 -35.82 -3.71
C SER A 772 -31.23 -35.88 -2.87
N THR A 773 -31.23 -36.58 -1.73
CA THR A 773 -32.38 -36.61 -0.81
C THR A 773 -32.50 -35.30 -0.05
N ILE A 774 -31.39 -34.82 0.53
CA ILE A 774 -31.33 -33.54 1.26
C ILE A 774 -31.69 -32.38 0.34
N LEU A 775 -31.14 -32.38 -0.88
CA LEU A 775 -31.43 -31.34 -1.86
C LEU A 775 -32.93 -31.25 -2.20
N ARG A 776 -33.57 -32.39 -2.51
CA ARG A 776 -35.01 -32.42 -2.82
C ARG A 776 -35.88 -31.99 -1.64
N GLN A 777 -35.53 -32.39 -0.42
CA GLN A 777 -36.24 -31.99 0.80
C GLN A 777 -36.22 -30.47 1.02
N ASN A 778 -35.16 -29.80 0.55
CA ASN A 778 -35.00 -28.35 0.64
C ASN A 778 -35.40 -27.60 -0.63
N GLY A 779 -36.10 -28.26 -1.57
CA GLY A 779 -36.57 -27.64 -2.80
C GLY A 779 -35.47 -27.31 -3.82
N VAL A 780 -34.31 -27.96 -3.74
CA VAL A 780 -33.20 -27.80 -4.69
C VAL A 780 -33.14 -29.01 -5.64
N THR A 781 -33.11 -28.76 -6.95
CA THR A 781 -32.97 -29.80 -7.96
C THR A 781 -31.55 -30.40 -7.92
N PRO A 782 -31.40 -31.72 -7.69
CA PRO A 782 -30.09 -32.37 -7.76
C PRO A 782 -29.56 -32.39 -9.19
N LEU A 783 -28.31 -31.93 -9.36
CA LEU A 783 -27.56 -31.98 -10.62
C LEU A 783 -26.41 -33.01 -10.54
N VAL A 784 -25.73 -33.09 -9.39
CA VAL A 784 -24.71 -34.11 -9.10
C VAL A 784 -25.01 -34.72 -7.75
N ASP A 785 -25.26 -36.03 -7.74
CA ASP A 785 -25.32 -36.80 -6.50
C ASP A 785 -23.91 -37.01 -5.95
N LEU A 786 -23.59 -36.24 -4.91
CA LEU A 786 -22.31 -36.24 -4.23
C LEU A 786 -22.56 -36.20 -2.71
N PRO A 787 -22.96 -37.33 -2.10
CA PRO A 787 -23.43 -37.35 -0.71
C PRO A 787 -22.35 -37.03 0.33
N GLY A 788 -21.08 -36.89 -0.05
CA GLY A 788 -20.01 -36.42 0.84
C GLY A 788 -20.01 -34.90 1.08
N VAL A 789 -20.74 -34.12 0.28
CA VAL A 789 -20.85 -32.65 0.49
C VAL A 789 -21.57 -32.40 1.81
N GLY A 790 -20.95 -31.60 2.67
CA GLY A 790 -21.50 -31.24 3.98
C GLY A 790 -21.20 -32.25 5.08
N GLU A 791 -20.84 -33.48 4.75
CA GLU A 791 -20.53 -34.55 5.70
C GLU A 791 -19.11 -34.43 6.29
N ASN A 792 -18.77 -35.28 7.26
CA ASN A 792 -17.41 -35.38 7.80
C ASN A 792 -16.89 -34.08 8.47
N LEU A 793 -17.80 -33.24 8.98
CA LEU A 793 -17.42 -32.07 9.79
C LEU A 793 -16.66 -32.55 11.03
N GLN A 794 -15.45 -32.00 11.20
CA GLN A 794 -14.60 -32.20 12.39
C GLN A 794 -14.16 -30.84 12.88
N ASP A 795 -13.99 -30.67 14.19
CA ASP A 795 -13.55 -29.42 14.80
C ASP A 795 -12.90 -29.70 16.16
N HIS A 796 -11.88 -28.93 16.52
CA HIS A 796 -11.28 -29.02 17.85
C HIS A 796 -12.22 -28.47 18.92
N LEU A 797 -12.29 -29.20 20.03
CA LEU A 797 -13.00 -28.78 21.24
C LEU A 797 -12.00 -28.48 22.33
N PHE A 798 -12.25 -27.44 23.12
CA PHE A 798 -11.51 -27.19 24.34
C PHE A 798 -12.42 -27.07 25.57
N LEU A 799 -11.83 -27.35 26.72
CA LEU A 799 -12.39 -27.17 28.05
C LEU A 799 -11.47 -26.23 28.84
N PRO A 800 -11.96 -25.12 29.40
CA PRO A 800 -11.12 -24.22 30.19
C PRO A 800 -11.02 -24.67 31.66
N SER A 801 -9.85 -24.42 32.26
CA SER A 801 -9.67 -24.29 33.71
C SER A 801 -8.96 -22.98 34.02
N THR A 802 -9.36 -22.27 35.07
CA THR A 802 -8.93 -20.89 35.34
C THR A 802 -8.59 -20.70 36.81
N TYR A 803 -7.49 -20.02 37.07
CA TYR A 803 -6.91 -19.87 38.41
C TYR A 803 -6.61 -18.40 38.68
N GLU A 804 -7.08 -17.93 39.83
CA GLU A 804 -6.75 -16.63 40.39
C GLU A 804 -5.28 -16.60 40.80
N LEU A 805 -4.57 -15.55 40.43
CA LEU A 805 -3.17 -15.33 40.77
C LEU A 805 -3.01 -14.34 41.93
N LYS A 806 -1.89 -14.45 42.63
CA LYS A 806 -1.49 -13.47 43.65
C LYS A 806 -1.43 -12.06 43.06
N PRO A 807 -1.73 -11.01 43.85
CA PRO A 807 -1.59 -9.63 43.40
C PRO A 807 -0.20 -9.32 42.84
N GLY A 808 -0.13 -8.41 41.86
CA GLY A 808 1.13 -7.96 41.25
C GLY A 808 1.60 -8.78 40.04
N LYS A 809 0.84 -9.82 39.61
CA LYS A 809 1.13 -10.58 38.39
C LYS A 809 0.66 -9.86 37.14
N THR A 810 1.50 -9.87 36.11
CA THR A 810 1.26 -9.13 34.86
C THR A 810 0.74 -10.10 33.81
N THR A 811 -0.58 -10.09 33.61
CA THR A 811 -1.33 -10.90 32.65
C THR A 811 -2.10 -9.98 31.70
N PHE A 812 -2.76 -10.49 30.65
CA PHE A 812 -3.61 -9.66 29.80
C PHE A 812 -4.74 -8.96 30.57
N ASP A 813 -5.16 -9.48 31.73
CA ASP A 813 -6.14 -8.83 32.60
C ASP A 813 -5.69 -7.44 33.07
N ILE A 814 -4.38 -7.14 33.10
CA ILE A 814 -3.88 -5.83 33.54
C ILE A 814 -4.41 -4.69 32.65
N LEU A 815 -4.67 -4.96 31.37
CA LEU A 815 -5.24 -3.98 30.43
C LEU A 815 -6.67 -3.59 30.80
N ARG A 816 -7.41 -4.51 31.44
CA ARG A 816 -8.76 -4.25 32.00
C ARG A 816 -8.68 -3.66 33.41
N ASN A 817 -7.78 -4.19 34.24
CA ASN A 817 -7.75 -3.93 35.68
C ASN A 817 -7.01 -2.63 36.05
N ASN A 818 -6.15 -2.10 35.17
CA ASN A 818 -5.35 -0.91 35.45
C ASN A 818 -5.32 0.04 34.24
N ALA A 819 -6.17 1.07 34.29
CA ALA A 819 -6.30 2.06 33.22
C ALA A 819 -5.00 2.86 32.98
N THR A 820 -4.23 3.15 34.04
CA THR A 820 -2.94 3.85 33.92
C THR A 820 -1.92 2.99 33.15
N TYR A 821 -1.83 1.70 33.48
CA TYR A 821 -0.98 0.76 32.75
C TYR A 821 -1.45 0.62 31.30
N ALA A 822 -2.76 0.47 31.07
CA ALA A 822 -3.33 0.36 29.72
C ALA A 822 -2.99 1.59 28.87
N ALA A 823 -3.13 2.81 29.42
CA ALA A 823 -2.76 4.05 28.73
C ALA A 823 -1.27 4.12 28.40
N ALA A 824 -0.39 3.74 29.35
CA ALA A 824 1.05 3.70 29.12
C ALA A 824 1.45 2.65 28.07
N ALA A 825 0.87 1.46 28.13
CA ALA A 825 1.07 0.40 27.15
C ALA A 825 0.55 0.78 25.75
N GLN A 826 -0.56 1.53 25.68
CA GLN A 826 -1.09 2.05 24.42
C GLN A 826 -0.16 3.12 23.84
N ALA A 827 0.41 4.00 24.68
CA ALA A 827 1.41 4.98 24.25
C ALA A 827 2.70 4.30 23.77
N GLN A 828 3.16 3.24 24.45
CA GLN A 828 4.27 2.41 23.98
C GLN A 828 3.94 1.80 22.61
N TYR A 829 2.78 1.17 22.46
CA TYR A 829 2.37 0.58 21.18
C TYR A 829 2.32 1.60 20.03
N ALA A 830 1.79 2.80 20.29
CA ALA A 830 1.71 3.87 19.32
C ALA A 830 3.08 4.43 18.89
N THR A 831 4.07 4.39 19.78
CA THR A 831 5.40 4.99 19.55
C THR A 831 6.43 3.99 19.04
N THR A 832 6.44 2.77 19.59
CA THR A 832 7.47 1.76 19.32
C THR A 832 6.95 0.55 18.56
N HIS A 833 5.64 0.42 18.35
CA HIS A 833 5.03 -0.78 17.76
C HIS A 833 5.36 -2.07 18.51
N ASP A 834 5.46 -1.98 19.84
CA ASP A 834 5.89 -3.06 20.73
C ASP A 834 5.04 -3.11 22.01
N GLY A 835 5.31 -4.08 22.88
CA GLY A 835 4.67 -4.25 24.18
C GLY A 835 3.45 -5.18 24.15
N ILE A 836 2.74 -5.23 25.27
CA ILE A 836 1.62 -6.16 25.52
C ILE A 836 0.53 -6.09 24.43
N TYR A 837 0.29 -4.92 23.82
CA TYR A 837 -0.73 -4.76 22.78
C TYR A 837 -0.42 -5.55 21.50
N THR A 838 0.85 -5.84 21.25
CA THR A 838 1.34 -6.59 20.08
C THR A 838 1.39 -8.10 20.30
N SER A 839 1.14 -8.55 21.53
CA SER A 839 1.25 -9.95 21.91
C SER A 839 -0.06 -10.69 21.71
N SER A 840 0.04 -11.96 21.34
CA SER A 840 -1.09 -12.89 21.26
C SER A 840 -0.80 -14.17 22.02
N VAL A 841 -1.74 -15.11 22.01
CA VAL A 841 -1.52 -16.45 22.55
C VAL A 841 -0.33 -17.10 21.82
N SER A 842 0.59 -17.72 22.56
CA SER A 842 1.76 -18.37 21.96
C SER A 842 2.27 -19.61 22.72
N ILE A 843 1.93 -19.80 23.99
CA ILE A 843 2.44 -20.94 24.77
C ILE A 843 1.48 -22.12 24.65
N VAL A 844 1.94 -23.18 23.96
CA VAL A 844 1.13 -24.36 23.65
C VAL A 844 1.92 -25.63 23.93
N SER A 845 1.23 -26.70 24.32
CA SER A 845 1.84 -28.02 24.40
C SER A 845 1.00 -29.07 23.69
N PHE A 846 1.62 -29.86 22.82
CA PHE A 846 0.96 -30.98 22.14
C PHE A 846 1.43 -32.30 22.74
N LEU A 847 0.50 -33.07 23.29
CA LEU A 847 0.77 -34.32 24.01
C LEU A 847 -0.13 -35.44 23.48
N ASN A 848 0.27 -36.69 23.72
CA ASN A 848 -0.59 -37.82 23.47
C ASN A 848 -1.32 -38.23 24.76
N LEU A 849 -2.44 -38.94 24.61
CA LEU A 849 -3.29 -39.36 25.72
C LEU A 849 -2.52 -40.26 26.71
N ASN A 850 -1.61 -41.11 26.22
CA ASN A 850 -0.77 -41.97 27.06
C ASN A 850 0.18 -41.23 28.03
N TYR A 851 0.36 -39.91 27.90
CA TYR A 851 1.10 -39.10 28.89
C TYR A 851 0.27 -38.77 30.12
N ILE A 852 -1.06 -38.79 29.98
CA ILE A 852 -1.99 -38.33 31.02
C ILE A 852 -2.95 -39.43 31.49
N THR A 853 -2.88 -40.61 30.89
CA THR A 853 -3.64 -41.82 31.26
C THR A 853 -2.73 -43.00 31.50
N THR A 854 -3.19 -43.95 32.30
CA THR A 854 -2.60 -45.30 32.40
C THR A 854 -2.87 -46.13 31.15
N SER A 855 -2.11 -47.20 30.93
CA SER A 855 -2.33 -48.14 29.82
C SER A 855 -3.70 -48.82 29.91
N GLU A 856 -4.20 -49.09 31.12
CA GLU A 856 -5.52 -49.68 31.35
C GLU A 856 -6.65 -48.71 30.97
N GLU A 857 -6.57 -47.45 31.43
CA GLU A 857 -7.54 -46.41 31.04
C GLU A 857 -7.59 -46.24 29.52
N LEU A 858 -6.44 -46.13 28.86
CA LEU A 858 -6.38 -45.98 27.40
C LEU A 858 -6.97 -47.19 26.67
N SER A 859 -6.70 -48.40 27.16
CA SER A 859 -7.26 -49.64 26.62
C SER A 859 -8.78 -49.66 26.74
N ASN A 860 -9.32 -49.28 27.90
CA ASN A 860 -10.77 -49.20 28.16
C ASN A 860 -11.44 -48.15 27.27
N MET A 861 -10.87 -46.96 27.16
CA MET A 861 -11.31 -45.89 26.26
C MET A 861 -11.38 -46.38 24.81
N THR A 862 -10.33 -47.08 24.35
CA THR A 862 -10.24 -47.60 22.99
C THR A 862 -11.22 -48.76 22.74
N ALA A 863 -11.43 -49.64 23.72
CA ALA A 863 -12.39 -50.74 23.62
C ALA A 863 -13.82 -50.21 23.48
N LYS A 864 -14.20 -49.21 24.28
CA LYS A 864 -15.49 -48.54 24.20
C LYS A 864 -15.69 -47.83 22.86
N LEU A 865 -14.68 -47.11 22.38
CA LEU A 865 -14.69 -46.51 21.05
C LEU A 865 -14.95 -47.55 19.95
N ASN A 866 -14.29 -48.72 20.02
CA ASN A 866 -14.50 -49.78 19.03
C ASN A 866 -15.93 -50.33 19.06
N GLN A 867 -16.55 -50.43 20.24
CA GLN A 867 -17.96 -50.83 20.37
C GLN A 867 -18.90 -49.78 19.76
N GLU A 868 -18.66 -48.50 20.04
CA GLU A 868 -19.42 -47.38 19.46
C GLU A 868 -19.31 -47.34 17.93
N ILE A 869 -18.10 -47.51 17.38
CA ILE A 869 -17.89 -47.54 15.93
C ILE A 869 -18.56 -48.76 15.28
N ALA A 870 -18.58 -49.91 15.94
CA ALA A 870 -19.14 -51.15 15.38
C ALA A 870 -20.66 -51.08 15.13
N VAL A 871 -21.38 -50.21 15.85
CA VAL A 871 -22.84 -50.05 15.73
C VAL A 871 -23.22 -48.79 14.95
N ASP A 872 -22.26 -47.92 14.64
CA ASP A 872 -22.47 -46.69 13.87
C ASP A 872 -22.68 -46.97 12.38
N LYS A 873 -23.48 -46.13 11.71
CA LYS A 873 -23.51 -46.07 10.25
C LYS A 873 -22.36 -45.22 9.71
N THR A 874 -21.19 -45.82 9.60
CA THR A 874 -19.96 -45.14 9.12
C THR A 874 -19.81 -45.17 7.60
N THR A 875 -19.22 -44.13 7.02
CA THR A 875 -18.74 -44.14 5.62
C THR A 875 -17.38 -44.83 5.51
N ALA A 876 -16.99 -45.22 4.28
CA ALA A 876 -15.67 -45.80 4.03
C ALA A 876 -14.52 -44.84 4.39
N LEU A 877 -14.69 -43.54 4.13
CA LEU A 877 -13.74 -42.51 4.55
C LEU A 877 -13.61 -42.45 6.08
N GLN A 878 -14.73 -42.47 6.82
CA GLN A 878 -14.70 -42.47 8.29
C GLN A 878 -13.98 -43.70 8.84
N ASN A 879 -14.21 -44.89 8.29
CA ASN A 879 -13.51 -46.11 8.70
C ASN A 879 -11.99 -46.03 8.48
N ALA A 880 -11.56 -45.48 7.34
CA ALA A 880 -10.15 -45.25 7.06
C ALA A 880 -9.54 -44.23 8.04
N GLN A 881 -10.24 -43.13 8.33
CA GLN A 881 -9.81 -42.14 9.31
C GLN A 881 -9.70 -42.73 10.72
N TYR A 882 -10.71 -43.48 11.19
CA TYR A 882 -10.69 -44.09 12.52
C TYR A 882 -9.52 -45.06 12.68
N THR A 883 -9.17 -45.79 11.63
CA THR A 883 -7.99 -46.66 11.63
C THR A 883 -6.71 -45.85 11.87
N ILE A 884 -6.55 -44.72 11.17
CA ILE A 884 -5.40 -43.82 11.31
C ILE A 884 -5.38 -43.14 12.70
N GLN A 885 -6.51 -42.59 13.15
CA GLN A 885 -6.59 -41.88 14.43
C GLN A 885 -6.34 -42.80 15.62
N LYS A 886 -6.84 -44.04 15.59
CA LYS A 886 -6.56 -45.04 16.63
C LYS A 886 -5.07 -45.40 16.68
N ASP A 887 -4.42 -45.53 15.53
CA ASP A 887 -2.97 -45.75 15.44
C ASP A 887 -2.19 -44.57 16.06
N TRP A 888 -2.66 -43.33 15.90
CA TRP A 888 -2.03 -42.15 16.52
C TRP A 888 -2.09 -42.12 18.05
N LEU A 889 -3.08 -42.78 18.68
CA LEU A 889 -3.16 -42.87 20.16
C LEU A 889 -1.97 -43.59 20.79
N ASN A 890 -1.18 -44.33 20.00
CA ASN A 890 0.01 -45.04 20.46
C ASN A 890 1.31 -44.48 19.86
N LYS A 891 1.24 -43.29 19.25
CA LYS A 891 2.38 -42.64 18.59
C LYS A 891 2.71 -41.29 19.22
N ARG A 892 3.90 -40.77 18.90
CA ARG A 892 4.31 -39.41 19.22
C ARG A 892 3.60 -38.39 18.30
N VAL A 893 2.29 -38.29 18.46
CA VAL A 893 1.41 -37.36 17.75
C VAL A 893 0.54 -36.65 18.79
N GLY A 894 0.38 -35.34 18.67
CA GLY A 894 -0.33 -34.52 19.67
C GLY A 894 -1.84 -34.72 19.62
N HIS A 895 -2.40 -35.71 20.32
CA HIS A 895 -3.85 -35.90 20.46
C HIS A 895 -4.53 -34.85 21.34
N LEU A 896 -3.78 -34.28 22.27
CA LEU A 896 -4.19 -33.22 23.18
C LEU A 896 -3.32 -32.00 22.97
N GLU A 897 -3.93 -30.83 23.00
CA GLU A 897 -3.28 -29.54 23.17
C GLU A 897 -3.61 -28.97 24.56
N ILE A 898 -2.64 -28.36 25.20
CA ILE A 898 -2.86 -27.50 26.36
C ILE A 898 -2.33 -26.12 26.00
N VAL A 899 -3.23 -25.15 25.91
CA VAL A 899 -2.88 -23.75 25.68
C VAL A 899 -2.82 -23.05 27.03
N MET A 900 -1.70 -22.43 27.35
CA MET A 900 -1.61 -21.54 28.50
C MET A 900 -1.92 -20.12 28.06
N TYR A 901 -3.02 -19.58 28.59
CA TYR A 901 -3.45 -18.20 28.38
C TYR A 901 -3.16 -17.38 29.64
N PRO A 902 -2.26 -16.37 29.58
CA PRO A 902 -1.98 -15.50 30.71
C PRO A 902 -3.08 -14.45 30.83
N GLY A 903 -4.26 -14.87 31.28
CA GLY A 903 -5.40 -14.03 31.55
C GLY A 903 -6.64 -14.85 31.89
N TYR A 904 -7.79 -14.19 32.06
CA TYR A 904 -9.05 -14.89 32.24
C TYR A 904 -9.62 -15.42 30.90
N PHE A 905 -9.79 -16.74 30.80
CA PHE A 905 -10.44 -17.41 29.67
C PHE A 905 -11.46 -18.48 30.15
N GLY A 906 -12.12 -18.18 31.27
CA GLY A 906 -13.02 -19.09 31.96
C GLY A 906 -14.46 -19.14 31.42
N SER A 907 -15.30 -19.84 32.18
CA SER A 907 -16.72 -20.02 31.87
C SER A 907 -17.62 -18.97 32.51
N GLY A 908 -17.23 -18.45 33.68
CA GLY A 908 -17.97 -17.39 34.38
C GLY A 908 -17.53 -15.97 34.02
N THR A 909 -17.73 -15.05 34.97
CA THR A 909 -17.25 -13.67 34.89
C THR A 909 -15.96 -13.52 35.71
N PRO A 910 -14.91 -12.83 35.20
CA PRO A 910 -13.72 -12.54 35.99
C PRO A 910 -14.05 -11.59 37.15
N LYS A 911 -13.40 -11.79 38.30
CA LYS A 911 -13.47 -10.86 39.43
C LYS A 911 -12.79 -9.54 39.07
N ALA A 912 -13.33 -8.44 39.60
CA ALA A 912 -12.75 -7.13 39.41
C ALA A 912 -11.35 -7.06 40.04
N ASN A 913 -10.41 -6.40 39.36
CA ASN A 913 -9.03 -6.19 39.82
C ASN A 913 -8.24 -7.48 40.11
N THR A 914 -8.59 -8.58 39.47
CA THR A 914 -7.93 -9.89 39.63
C THR A 914 -7.20 -10.31 38.37
N SER A 915 -5.97 -10.83 38.53
CA SER A 915 -5.17 -11.42 37.46
C SER A 915 -5.35 -12.94 37.43
N TYR A 916 -5.37 -13.52 36.23
CA TYR A 916 -5.62 -14.94 36.04
C TYR A 916 -4.61 -15.63 35.14
N ILE A 917 -4.54 -16.95 35.29
CA ILE A 917 -4.02 -17.87 34.28
C ILE A 917 -5.12 -18.86 33.93
N SER A 918 -5.30 -19.13 32.65
CA SER A 918 -6.22 -20.15 32.14
C SER A 918 -5.46 -21.21 31.36
N LEU A 919 -5.80 -22.48 31.59
CA LEU A 919 -5.35 -23.62 30.80
C LEU A 919 -6.52 -24.11 29.94
N LEU A 920 -6.33 -24.15 28.63
CA LEU A 920 -7.33 -24.62 27.67
C LEU A 920 -6.91 -26.00 27.19
N MET A 921 -7.60 -27.03 27.65
CA MET A 921 -7.33 -28.42 27.28
C MET A 921 -8.16 -28.76 26.05
N ALA A 922 -7.51 -29.19 24.98
CA ALA A 922 -8.06 -29.18 23.63
C ALA A 922 -7.84 -30.49 22.87
N THR A 923 -8.90 -31.17 22.47
CA THR A 923 -8.81 -32.41 21.66
C THR A 923 -8.45 -32.08 20.22
N GLN A 924 -7.38 -32.68 19.71
CA GLN A 924 -6.84 -32.40 18.38
C GLN A 924 -7.29 -33.40 17.31
N HIS A 925 -7.59 -34.65 17.69
CA HIS A 925 -8.07 -35.68 16.77
C HIS A 925 -9.43 -36.22 17.24
N PRO A 926 -10.50 -35.41 17.17
CA PRO A 926 -11.82 -35.87 17.58
C PRO A 926 -12.28 -37.06 16.73
N PHE A 927 -12.95 -38.01 17.38
CA PHE A 927 -13.61 -39.15 16.72
C PHE A 927 -15.07 -38.83 16.36
N SER A 928 -15.69 -37.86 17.03
CA SER A 928 -17.00 -37.34 16.65
C SER A 928 -16.99 -36.82 15.21
N ARG A 929 -18.10 -37.01 14.50
CA ARG A 929 -18.30 -36.54 13.13
C ARG A 929 -19.67 -35.87 13.02
N GLY A 930 -19.66 -34.69 12.44
CA GLY A 930 -20.85 -33.90 12.18
C GLY A 930 -21.11 -33.67 10.71
N HIS A 931 -22.03 -32.76 10.43
CA HIS A 931 -22.41 -32.34 9.09
C HIS A 931 -22.83 -30.85 9.03
N VAL A 932 -22.86 -30.30 7.81
CA VAL A 932 -23.39 -28.98 7.48
C VAL A 932 -24.25 -29.10 6.24
N HIS A 933 -25.56 -28.83 6.36
CA HIS A 933 -26.49 -28.88 5.24
C HIS A 933 -27.37 -27.65 5.17
N ILE A 934 -27.86 -27.33 3.97
CA ILE A 934 -28.96 -26.39 3.78
C ILE A 934 -30.21 -26.82 4.55
N ASN A 935 -30.95 -25.86 5.08
CA ASN A 935 -32.25 -26.04 5.74
C ASN A 935 -33.42 -25.42 4.94
N SER A 936 -33.10 -24.79 3.81
CA SER A 936 -34.03 -24.20 2.85
C SER A 936 -33.30 -23.91 1.54
N SER A 937 -34.03 -23.52 0.50
CA SER A 937 -33.47 -23.02 -0.76
C SER A 937 -33.12 -21.52 -0.73
N ASP A 938 -33.34 -20.82 0.40
CA ASP A 938 -32.93 -19.43 0.56
C ASP A 938 -31.41 -19.35 0.74
N PRO A 939 -30.67 -18.76 -0.22
CA PRO A 939 -29.22 -18.70 -0.14
C PRO A 939 -28.67 -17.75 0.93
N LEU A 940 -29.53 -16.91 1.54
CA LEU A 940 -29.16 -16.00 2.62
C LEU A 940 -29.43 -16.59 4.01
N ALA A 941 -30.19 -17.69 4.09
CA ALA A 941 -30.37 -18.44 5.33
C ALA A 941 -29.06 -19.10 5.77
N ALA A 942 -28.80 -19.15 7.07
CA ALA A 942 -27.67 -19.91 7.60
C ALA A 942 -27.91 -21.43 7.44
N PRO A 943 -26.89 -22.22 7.10
CA PRO A 943 -27.03 -23.66 7.02
C PRO A 943 -27.22 -24.26 8.42
N GLN A 944 -27.81 -25.45 8.49
CA GLN A 944 -27.84 -26.25 9.70
C GLN A 944 -26.45 -26.85 9.93
N ILE A 945 -25.76 -26.39 10.97
CA ILE A 945 -24.42 -26.85 11.36
C ILE A 945 -24.54 -27.77 12.56
N ASN A 946 -24.24 -29.05 12.40
CA ASN A 946 -24.27 -30.01 13.50
C ASN A 946 -22.91 -30.71 13.65
N PRO A 947 -22.00 -30.20 14.48
CA PRO A 947 -20.71 -30.84 14.75
C PRO A 947 -20.81 -32.20 15.46
N ASN A 948 -21.95 -32.47 16.09
CA ASN A 948 -22.22 -33.68 16.85
C ASN A 948 -21.16 -33.95 17.95
N TYR A 949 -20.79 -32.89 18.67
CA TYR A 949 -19.76 -32.95 19.70
C TYR A 949 -20.08 -34.02 20.76
N PHE A 950 -19.07 -34.81 21.16
CA PHE A 950 -19.19 -35.93 22.11
C PHE A 950 -20.08 -37.10 21.64
N SER A 951 -20.32 -37.25 20.35
CA SER A 951 -20.97 -38.47 19.82
C SER A 951 -20.13 -39.74 19.95
N LYS A 952 -18.84 -39.58 20.31
CA LYS A 952 -17.93 -40.64 20.69
C LYS A 952 -17.39 -40.34 22.07
N SER A 953 -17.51 -41.30 22.97
CA SER A 953 -17.22 -41.07 24.39
C SER A 953 -15.75 -40.77 24.66
N ILE A 954 -14.85 -41.31 23.83
CA ILE A 954 -13.41 -41.04 23.91
C ILE A 954 -13.08 -39.54 23.85
N ASP A 955 -13.84 -38.74 23.08
CA ASP A 955 -13.60 -37.30 22.97
C ASP A 955 -13.86 -36.56 24.29
N GLN A 956 -14.91 -36.98 25.00
CA GLN A 956 -15.23 -36.46 26.33
C GLN A 956 -14.24 -36.94 27.38
N GLU A 957 -13.91 -38.23 27.36
CA GLU A 957 -12.98 -38.87 28.29
C GLU A 957 -11.57 -38.26 28.15
N THR A 958 -11.11 -37.96 26.94
CA THR A 958 -9.87 -37.22 26.67
C THR A 958 -9.86 -35.85 27.36
N LEU A 959 -10.92 -35.06 27.22
CA LEU A 959 -10.99 -33.73 27.87
C LEU A 959 -11.07 -33.80 29.40
N VAL A 960 -11.75 -34.81 29.94
CA VAL A 960 -11.79 -35.03 31.40
C VAL A 960 -10.40 -35.39 31.95
N GLN A 961 -9.68 -36.30 31.28
CA GLN A 961 -8.32 -36.64 31.68
C GLN A 961 -7.37 -35.46 31.53
N ALA A 962 -7.51 -34.69 30.46
CA ALA A 962 -6.73 -33.48 30.25
C ALA A 962 -7.02 -32.42 31.33
N LEU A 963 -8.28 -32.25 31.75
CA LEU A 963 -8.65 -31.36 32.84
C LEU A 963 -7.97 -31.77 34.15
N LYS A 964 -8.01 -33.05 34.51
CA LYS A 964 -7.31 -33.56 35.70
C LYS A 964 -5.81 -33.27 35.63
N PHE A 965 -5.21 -33.39 34.44
CA PHE A 965 -3.80 -33.05 34.25
C PHE A 965 -3.53 -31.55 34.38
N GLY A 966 -4.39 -30.69 33.81
CA GLY A 966 -4.34 -29.24 33.99
C GLY A 966 -4.44 -28.81 35.46
N LEU A 967 -5.32 -29.46 36.23
CA LEU A 967 -5.42 -29.29 37.68
C LEU A 967 -4.09 -29.63 38.38
N LYS A 968 -3.46 -30.76 38.02
CA LYS A 968 -2.14 -31.16 38.56
C LYS A 968 -1.05 -30.14 38.22
N ILE A 969 -1.04 -29.60 37.00
CA ILE A 969 -0.09 -28.53 36.60
C ILE A 969 -0.25 -27.31 37.51
N SER A 970 -1.48 -26.85 37.73
CA SER A 970 -1.76 -25.68 38.59
C SER A 970 -1.31 -25.87 40.05
N GLN A 971 -1.25 -27.12 40.51
CA GLN A 971 -0.85 -27.51 41.86
C GLN A 971 0.64 -27.83 41.98
N SER A 972 1.39 -27.78 40.88
CA SER A 972 2.82 -28.08 40.84
C SER A 972 3.67 -26.81 40.96
N GLY A 973 4.71 -26.84 41.79
CA GLY A 973 5.63 -25.71 41.96
C GLY A 973 6.58 -25.55 40.76
N PRO A 974 6.93 -24.32 40.34
CA PRO A 974 6.69 -23.07 41.06
C PRO A 974 5.33 -22.42 40.77
N LEU A 975 4.57 -22.85 39.77
CA LEU A 975 3.27 -22.24 39.42
C LEU A 975 2.29 -22.20 40.60
N ALA A 976 2.20 -23.29 41.38
CA ALA A 976 1.34 -23.38 42.57
C ALA A 976 1.59 -22.25 43.59
N THR A 977 2.83 -21.73 43.65
CA THR A 977 3.16 -20.63 44.57
C THR A 977 2.55 -19.30 44.15
N LEU A 978 2.08 -19.19 42.89
CA LEU A 978 1.47 -18.00 42.33
C LEU A 978 -0.06 -18.05 42.36
N VAL A 979 -0.65 -19.25 42.46
CA VAL A 979 -2.09 -19.47 42.47
C VAL A 979 -2.66 -19.18 43.86
N VAL A 980 -3.76 -18.42 43.92
CA VAL A 980 -4.54 -18.17 45.14
C VAL A 980 -5.67 -19.20 45.23
N ALA A 981 -6.46 -19.34 44.17
CA ALA A 981 -7.60 -20.25 44.14
C ALA A 981 -7.94 -20.65 42.70
N ARG A 982 -8.54 -21.83 42.55
CA ARG A 982 -9.20 -22.25 41.30
C ARG A 982 -10.57 -21.57 41.20
N GLN A 983 -10.86 -20.95 40.07
CA GLN A 983 -12.17 -20.40 39.74
C GLN A 983 -12.98 -21.36 38.87
N ASP A 984 -12.37 -21.93 37.84
CA ASP A 984 -12.99 -22.87 36.91
C ASP A 984 -12.15 -24.16 36.80
N PRO A 985 -12.75 -25.37 36.87
CA PRO A 985 -14.11 -25.61 37.36
C PRO A 985 -14.28 -25.18 38.83
N PRO A 986 -15.52 -24.96 39.30
CA PRO A 986 -15.80 -24.65 40.71
C PRO A 986 -15.16 -25.66 41.67
N LEU A 987 -14.81 -25.24 42.89
CA LEU A 987 -14.03 -26.04 43.86
C LEU A 987 -14.72 -27.38 44.23
N GLU A 988 -16.04 -27.41 44.21
CA GLU A 988 -16.89 -28.58 44.43
C GLU A 988 -16.76 -29.66 43.34
N THR A 989 -16.24 -29.30 42.16
CA THR A 989 -15.98 -30.23 41.07
C THR A 989 -14.76 -31.09 41.41
N THR A 990 -15.01 -32.25 42.01
CA THR A 990 -13.97 -33.13 42.58
C THR A 990 -14.06 -34.60 42.16
N SER A 991 -15.19 -35.04 41.60
CA SER A 991 -15.41 -36.42 41.14
C SER A 991 -15.40 -36.55 39.61
N ASN A 992 -15.24 -37.78 39.09
CA ASN A 992 -15.31 -38.06 37.65
C ASN A 992 -16.63 -37.59 37.04
N ASP A 993 -17.77 -37.89 37.68
CA ASP A 993 -19.09 -37.48 37.19
C ASP A 993 -19.22 -35.95 37.17
N ALA A 994 -18.70 -35.26 38.19
CA ALA A 994 -18.67 -33.80 38.21
C ALA A 994 -17.81 -33.22 37.08
N TYR A 995 -16.67 -33.83 36.76
CA TYR A 995 -15.84 -33.41 35.62
C TYR A 995 -16.54 -33.64 34.28
N ILE A 996 -17.27 -34.75 34.13
CA ILE A 996 -18.07 -35.07 32.93
C ILE A 996 -19.16 -34.01 32.74
N GLU A 997 -19.92 -33.70 33.79
CA GLU A 997 -20.98 -32.68 33.71
C GLU A 997 -20.40 -31.29 33.49
N TYR A 998 -19.28 -30.95 34.12
CA TYR A 998 -18.56 -29.72 33.83
C TYR A 998 -18.13 -29.65 32.35
N ALA A 999 -17.59 -30.74 31.79
CA ALA A 999 -17.24 -30.80 30.37
C ALA A 999 -18.46 -30.57 29.47
N LYS A 1000 -19.57 -31.28 29.69
CA LYS A 1000 -20.82 -31.09 28.94
C LYS A 1000 -21.34 -29.66 29.03
N ALA A 1001 -21.21 -29.01 30.18
CA ALA A 1001 -21.68 -27.64 30.40
C ALA A 1001 -20.73 -26.56 29.85
N ASN A 1002 -19.44 -26.87 29.63
CA ASN A 1002 -18.42 -25.83 29.41
C ASN A 1002 -17.50 -26.02 28.20
N ILE A 1003 -17.56 -27.14 27.45
CA ILE A 1003 -16.78 -27.21 26.20
C ILE A 1003 -17.16 -26.09 25.24
N ARG A 1004 -16.17 -25.68 24.45
CA ARG A 1004 -16.27 -24.70 23.38
C ARG A 1004 -15.46 -25.18 22.18
N SER A 1005 -15.83 -24.73 20.99
CA SER A 1005 -15.04 -24.91 19.77
C SER A 1005 -13.76 -24.05 19.84
N ILE A 1006 -12.62 -24.56 19.35
CA ILE A 1006 -11.41 -23.73 19.06
C ILE A 1006 -11.54 -23.04 17.69
N HIS A 1007 -12.64 -23.30 16.99
CA HIS A 1007 -13.01 -22.65 15.75
C HIS A 1007 -12.17 -23.11 14.55
N HIS A 1008 -11.84 -24.40 14.51
CA HIS A 1008 -11.05 -25.08 13.47
C HIS A 1008 -11.85 -26.12 12.66
N PRO A 1009 -13.04 -25.80 12.12
CA PRO A 1009 -13.83 -26.78 11.42
C PRO A 1009 -13.16 -27.15 10.08
N ILE A 1010 -13.22 -28.43 9.73
CA ILE A 1010 -12.71 -28.98 8.46
C ILE A 1010 -13.66 -30.05 7.88
N GLY A 1011 -13.32 -30.60 6.71
CA GLY A 1011 -13.80 -31.92 6.27
C GLY A 1011 -15.08 -31.94 5.42
N THR A 1012 -15.83 -30.84 5.37
CA THR A 1012 -17.15 -30.76 4.69
C THR A 1012 -17.10 -30.80 3.16
N ALA A 1013 -15.90 -30.71 2.57
CA ALA A 1013 -15.66 -30.96 1.16
C ALA A 1013 -14.38 -31.79 0.97
N ALA A 1014 -14.31 -32.91 1.71
CA ALA A 1014 -13.08 -33.69 1.90
C ALA A 1014 -12.32 -34.05 0.60
N LEU A 1015 -11.01 -33.84 0.64
CA LEU A 1015 -10.04 -34.30 -0.34
C LEU A 1015 -9.76 -35.79 -0.16
N ALA A 1016 -10.47 -36.61 -0.92
CA ALA A 1016 -10.38 -38.07 -0.88
C ALA A 1016 -10.98 -38.66 -2.18
N PRO A 1017 -10.76 -39.95 -2.49
CA PRO A 1017 -11.44 -40.60 -3.60
C PRO A 1017 -12.97 -40.53 -3.49
N ARG A 1018 -13.66 -40.24 -4.60
CA ARG A 1018 -15.13 -40.23 -4.66
C ARG A 1018 -15.75 -41.49 -4.07
N ALA A 1019 -15.16 -42.66 -4.37
CA ALA A 1019 -15.66 -43.97 -3.97
C ALA A 1019 -15.75 -44.18 -2.45
N ILE A 1020 -14.98 -43.43 -1.66
CA ILE A 1020 -15.01 -43.55 -0.19
C ILE A 1020 -15.77 -42.40 0.48
N GLY A 1021 -16.29 -41.45 -0.29
CA GLY A 1021 -17.02 -40.28 0.22
C GLY A 1021 -16.30 -38.94 0.06
N GLY A 1022 -15.25 -38.86 -0.77
CA GLY A 1022 -14.59 -37.59 -1.09
C GLY A 1022 -15.41 -36.69 -2.00
N VAL A 1023 -15.18 -35.38 -1.87
CA VAL A 1023 -15.88 -34.31 -2.62
C VAL A 1023 -15.00 -33.72 -3.72
N VAL A 1024 -13.70 -33.58 -3.44
CA VAL A 1024 -12.72 -33.08 -4.42
C VAL A 1024 -11.62 -34.09 -4.70
N ASP A 1025 -11.13 -34.07 -5.94
CA ASP A 1025 -9.99 -34.89 -6.38
C ASP A 1025 -8.64 -34.30 -5.94
N PRO A 1026 -7.48 -34.98 -6.16
CA PRO A 1026 -6.16 -34.46 -5.81
C PRO A 1026 -5.77 -33.12 -6.45
N SER A 1027 -6.46 -32.71 -7.53
CA SER A 1027 -6.33 -31.39 -8.15
C SER A 1027 -7.33 -30.38 -7.57
N LEU A 1028 -8.05 -30.72 -6.51
CA LEU A 1028 -9.06 -29.92 -5.82
C LEU A 1028 -10.34 -29.68 -6.64
N LYS A 1029 -10.57 -30.42 -7.73
CA LYS A 1029 -11.79 -30.28 -8.54
C LYS A 1029 -12.93 -31.07 -7.91
N VAL A 1030 -14.11 -30.46 -7.86
CA VAL A 1030 -15.34 -31.09 -7.36
C VAL A 1030 -15.76 -32.21 -8.29
N TYR A 1031 -15.93 -33.42 -7.76
CA TYR A 1031 -16.39 -34.55 -8.55
C TYR A 1031 -17.73 -34.27 -9.24
N GLY A 1032 -17.84 -34.66 -10.51
CA GLY A 1032 -19.01 -34.36 -11.34
C GLY A 1032 -18.97 -33.00 -12.04
N THR A 1033 -17.92 -32.20 -11.81
CA THR A 1033 -17.69 -30.92 -12.52
C THR A 1033 -16.37 -30.94 -13.30
N LEU A 1034 -16.22 -30.06 -14.30
CA LEU A 1034 -14.96 -29.87 -15.04
C LEU A 1034 -14.10 -28.75 -14.47
N ASN A 1035 -14.72 -27.71 -13.91
CA ASN A 1035 -14.08 -26.43 -13.63
C ASN A 1035 -14.55 -25.76 -12.33
N VAL A 1036 -15.08 -26.54 -11.38
CA VAL A 1036 -15.33 -26.05 -10.01
C VAL A 1036 -14.26 -26.66 -9.09
N ARG A 1037 -13.56 -25.82 -8.33
CA ARG A 1037 -12.62 -26.26 -7.29
C ARG A 1037 -13.05 -25.80 -5.91
N VAL A 1038 -12.52 -26.46 -4.89
CA VAL A 1038 -12.59 -26.00 -3.50
C VAL A 1038 -11.18 -25.78 -2.97
N VAL A 1039 -10.92 -24.58 -2.45
CA VAL A 1039 -9.63 -24.19 -1.88
C VAL A 1039 -9.89 -23.43 -0.57
N ASP A 1040 -10.12 -24.19 0.49
CA ASP A 1040 -10.19 -23.71 1.88
C ASP A 1040 -10.04 -24.89 2.86
N ALA A 1041 -10.36 -24.69 4.14
CA ALA A 1041 -10.23 -25.71 5.18
C ALA A 1041 -11.21 -26.90 5.05
N SER A 1042 -12.29 -26.76 4.27
CA SER A 1042 -13.27 -27.84 4.05
C SER A 1042 -12.67 -29.07 3.38
N ILE A 1043 -11.57 -28.91 2.63
CA ILE A 1043 -10.90 -29.99 1.91
C ILE A 1043 -10.03 -30.87 2.80
N ILE A 1044 -9.66 -30.40 4.00
CA ILE A 1044 -8.80 -31.14 4.91
C ILE A 1044 -9.54 -32.42 5.33
N PRO A 1045 -9.06 -33.63 4.93
CA PRO A 1045 -9.87 -34.84 5.02
C PRO A 1045 -9.95 -35.39 6.45
N ILE A 1046 -8.94 -35.14 7.27
CA ILE A 1046 -8.83 -35.63 8.65
C ILE A 1046 -8.20 -34.53 9.52
N HIS A 1047 -8.66 -34.41 10.76
CA HIS A 1047 -8.14 -33.37 11.65
C HIS A 1047 -6.67 -33.58 11.98
N ILE A 1048 -5.98 -32.45 12.14
CA ILE A 1048 -4.56 -32.35 12.46
C ILE A 1048 -4.37 -31.42 13.66
N GLY A 1049 -3.42 -31.74 14.53
CA GLY A 1049 -3.02 -31.02 15.73
C GLY A 1049 -2.23 -29.75 15.41
N THR A 1050 -2.94 -28.74 14.92
CA THR A 1050 -2.42 -27.39 14.71
C THR A 1050 -3.54 -26.37 14.64
N HIS A 1051 -3.21 -25.10 14.81
CA HIS A 1051 -4.07 -24.01 14.35
C HIS A 1051 -4.00 -23.94 12.82
N LEU A 1052 -5.15 -23.80 12.16
CA LEU A 1052 -5.27 -24.10 10.74
C LEU A 1052 -4.65 -23.05 9.80
N SER A 1053 -4.43 -21.82 10.26
CA SER A 1053 -4.11 -20.67 9.40
C SER A 1053 -2.93 -20.93 8.45
N ARG A 1054 -1.83 -21.45 8.99
CA ARG A 1054 -0.60 -21.77 8.24
C ARG A 1054 -0.81 -22.87 7.21
N THR A 1055 -1.57 -23.90 7.56
CA THR A 1055 -1.96 -24.99 6.66
C THR A 1055 -2.84 -24.47 5.52
N VAL A 1056 -3.83 -23.62 5.83
CA VAL A 1056 -4.76 -23.05 4.84
C VAL A 1056 -4.06 -22.14 3.84
N TYR A 1057 -3.07 -21.35 4.27
CA TYR A 1057 -2.21 -20.63 3.33
C TYR A 1057 -1.39 -21.59 2.46
N GLY A 1058 -0.84 -22.67 3.03
CA GLY A 1058 -0.15 -23.71 2.27
C GLY A 1058 -1.02 -24.39 1.21
N ILE A 1059 -2.29 -24.67 1.54
CA ILE A 1059 -3.30 -25.19 0.59
C ILE A 1059 -3.48 -24.20 -0.57
N ALA A 1060 -3.64 -22.90 -0.29
CA ALA A 1060 -3.84 -21.89 -1.32
C ALA A 1060 -2.62 -21.71 -2.24
N GLU A 1061 -1.41 -21.66 -1.67
CA GLU A 1061 -0.15 -21.57 -2.43
C GLU A 1061 0.06 -22.80 -3.32
N ARG A 1062 -0.31 -23.99 -2.82
CA ARG A 1062 -0.26 -25.22 -3.62
C ARG A 1062 -1.32 -25.25 -4.70
N ALA A 1063 -2.54 -24.83 -4.39
CA ALA A 1063 -3.63 -24.74 -5.37
C ALA A 1063 -3.26 -23.82 -6.55
N ALA A 1064 -2.58 -22.71 -6.27
CA ALA A 1064 -2.05 -21.83 -7.31
C ALA A 1064 -1.08 -22.56 -8.26
N ALA A 1065 -0.24 -23.45 -7.73
CA ALA A 1065 0.69 -24.25 -8.52
C ALA A 1065 -0.04 -25.31 -9.36
N ILE A 1066 -1.03 -26.00 -8.78
CA ILE A 1066 -1.88 -26.97 -9.48
C ILE A 1066 -2.60 -26.30 -10.66
N ILE A 1067 -3.27 -25.17 -10.42
CA ILE A 1067 -4.01 -24.43 -11.47
C ILE A 1067 -3.06 -23.92 -12.55
N ALA A 1068 -1.85 -23.50 -12.18
CA ALA A 1068 -0.84 -23.05 -13.15
C ALA A 1068 -0.40 -24.17 -14.09
N ASN A 1069 -0.32 -25.42 -13.60
CA ASN A 1069 0.05 -26.60 -14.39
C ASN A 1069 -1.11 -27.14 -15.24
N ASP A 1070 -2.35 -27.05 -14.75
CA ASP A 1070 -3.57 -27.44 -15.51
C ASP A 1070 -3.89 -26.49 -16.68
N SER A 1071 -3.30 -25.28 -16.68
CA SER A 1071 -3.51 -24.26 -17.72
C SER A 1071 -2.45 -24.29 -18.83
N GLY A 1072 -1.55 -25.29 -18.79
CA GLY A 1072 -0.45 -25.50 -19.74
C GLY A 1072 -0.85 -26.35 -20.93
#